data_AF-A0A1E4G278-F1
#
_entry.id   AF-A0A1E4G278-F1
#
_cell.length_a   1.000
_cell.length_b   1.000
_cell.length_c   1.000
_cell.angle_alpha   90.00
_cell.angle_beta   90.00
_cell.angle_gamma   90.00
#
_symmetry.space_group_name_H-M   'P 1'
#
loop_
_entity.id
_entity.type
_entity.pdbx_description
1 polymer ?
#
loop_
_entity_poly.entity_id
_entity_poly.type
_entity_poly.pdbx_seq_one_letter_code
_entity_poly.pdbx_strand_id
1 'polypeptide(L)'
;MIRDLWKWVVPGLVTVLGGTSLSLAMTTSTIVEDLQARSAATIAAGNVDWAELSLDGRDLTLSGITTDQALVDEALSYLSQLDGLRTVTANVALAPLASPYQLKAGIAGGSISLAGAVPDLSTRRRLLDLAGLEDAPLELRSGVSARQAWAAGAEFAVAQLHYLERGEVFVSDATIAISGLARSGQAFRDLLVVLRAGPPQGMEMGEVAITPALVSPYRWTATSDGRRIAVSGYVPDAALAERLRTADVSGLPVATGLALGSGQPADFTELAPLLLEQLARLEYGEASILDGASRLTGAPATLEIAQSVARNLQSAGSIVVLEPPRIEDYWLSVVRQNTGVLIFDGYAPDDATRQAFGGLAGADIAELKLGRGAPERYRSGADFGIEALGLMREGRMALRGNALTLAGIASSSQAYRELLALTAGQSPQGISLAAADIQAPRAETYRWAATKTEAGLVLSGLVPDPQAEAALREAAPAIRSTLDYASGAPAGFMVSARTALALLEHLQSGEAVFDGTDWVLSGLAVSAGGRDALEAQLAEQDQAADWTLDVADPKPALPEKSPYLWSARRIAVGMVLDGYVPNVGMQRFLALHAGEGAVDETELALGAPEGFAMAVTAALDAAMALADGEARFDGAVWSLSGQAESIAARDAVLAALTAKVPLEHWSIAVTAPEPEPVPEPAPEPTAPYLWSALKDDTGRIALAGQVPAQSMQRLLAVRIGPDLRDETQIVPGAPQGFVTDALAALATLAGLQNGEAHFDGTHWAISGKAGAGTDVAAALAKAETPLADWTLTIEPPDAPAIAEPEADVAPPEALTTPEALATPVAEAAETEQPRPEPPADVAADPDYAFAARRDADGAVILSGQIPAEAALSYFAALSQGDTAAVSVADGAPSSFLPSAETGLRALMYLSEGRLDFSAGKWSLAGTAPNAGARAAVLAAIAGDPGGTRWITAIDLPPPGAEPVALLASRPAQPADISGCAAQVAEVSARNSILFQSGAAIITATSEPALDELAADLAACADAVVHVEGHTDSDGDAGLNLALSVARAEAVIAALVERGVSPARLYAVGYGESAPVADNGTAEGKRLNRRIVVVVRPEHY
;
A
#
# COMPACT_ATOMS: atom_id res chain seq x y z
N MET A 1 -28.65 24.64 -155.65
CA MET A 1 -27.80 25.61 -154.92
C MET A 1 -28.40 25.97 -153.56
N ILE A 2 -29.27 26.98 -153.39
CA ILE A 2 -29.79 27.36 -152.04
C ILE A 2 -30.44 26.17 -151.29
N ARG A 3 -31.21 25.32 -151.98
CA ARG A 3 -31.92 24.16 -151.37
C ARG A 3 -30.99 23.04 -150.87
N ASP A 4 -29.71 23.03 -151.25
CA ASP A 4 -28.72 22.06 -150.77
C ASP A 4 -27.90 22.58 -149.58
N LEU A 5 -27.84 23.91 -149.39
CA LEU A 5 -27.16 24.53 -148.25
C LEU A 5 -27.79 24.09 -146.91
N TRP A 6 -29.12 23.97 -146.87
CA TRP A 6 -29.86 23.52 -145.69
C TRP A 6 -29.49 22.10 -145.21
N LYS A 7 -29.03 21.22 -146.12
CA LYS A 7 -28.59 19.85 -145.76
C LYS A 7 -27.32 19.83 -144.90
N TRP A 8 -26.54 20.91 -144.92
CA TRP A 8 -25.30 21.05 -144.16
C TRP A 8 -25.45 22.04 -143.00
N VAL A 9 -26.22 23.12 -143.19
CA VAL A 9 -26.47 24.13 -142.15
C VAL A 9 -27.30 23.58 -140.99
N VAL A 10 -28.35 22.76 -141.23
CA VAL A 10 -29.18 22.25 -140.12
C VAL A 10 -28.41 21.27 -139.21
N PRO A 11 -27.68 20.26 -139.72
CA PRO A 11 -26.83 19.43 -138.88
C PRO A 11 -25.78 20.26 -138.12
N GLY A 12 -25.10 21.20 -138.79
CA GLY A 12 -24.13 22.08 -138.15
C GLY A 12 -24.75 22.92 -137.02
N LEU A 13 -25.93 23.49 -137.24
CA LEU A 13 -26.64 24.28 -136.22
C LEU A 13 -27.11 23.40 -135.05
N VAL A 14 -27.56 22.17 -135.29
CA VAL A 14 -27.96 21.22 -134.24
C VAL A 14 -26.75 20.71 -133.46
N THR A 15 -25.61 20.46 -134.11
CA THR A 15 -24.36 20.09 -133.42
C THR A 15 -23.79 21.26 -132.63
N VAL A 16 -23.86 22.50 -133.12
CA VAL A 16 -23.44 23.69 -132.37
C VAL A 16 -24.39 23.98 -131.21
N LEU A 17 -25.69 24.17 -131.44
CA LEU A 17 -26.64 24.47 -130.37
C LEU A 17 -26.76 23.31 -129.37
N GLY A 18 -26.88 22.07 -129.83
CA GLY A 18 -26.94 20.89 -128.98
C GLY A 18 -25.63 20.63 -128.24
N GLY A 19 -24.48 20.79 -128.90
CA GLY A 19 -23.16 20.65 -128.28
C GLY A 19 -22.86 21.77 -127.27
N THR A 20 -23.24 23.01 -127.55
CA THR A 20 -23.17 24.13 -126.61
C THR A 20 -24.14 23.95 -125.44
N SER A 21 -25.38 23.51 -125.67
CA SER A 21 -26.33 23.20 -124.58
C SER A 21 -25.86 22.05 -123.70
N LEU A 22 -25.31 20.98 -124.28
CA LEU A 22 -24.75 19.85 -123.54
C LEU A 22 -23.48 20.27 -122.78
N SER A 23 -22.62 21.08 -123.39
CA SER A 23 -21.42 21.65 -122.75
C SER A 23 -21.78 22.56 -121.58
N LEU A 24 -22.78 23.45 -121.73
CA LEU A 24 -23.30 24.23 -120.61
C LEU A 24 -23.85 23.31 -119.52
N ALA A 25 -24.74 22.35 -119.85
CA ALA A 25 -25.31 21.43 -118.87
C ALA A 25 -24.24 20.63 -118.10
N MET A 26 -23.14 20.23 -118.76
CA MET A 26 -22.01 19.54 -118.14
C MET A 26 -21.05 20.45 -117.36
N THR A 27 -21.00 21.76 -117.64
CA THR A 27 -20.14 22.72 -116.92
C THR A 27 -20.86 23.47 -115.80
N THR A 28 -22.20 23.59 -115.85
CA THR A 28 -22.99 24.29 -114.82
C THR A 28 -22.75 23.70 -113.43
N SER A 29 -22.74 22.37 -113.27
CA SER A 29 -22.49 21.76 -111.95
C SER A 29 -21.09 22.10 -111.42
N THR A 30 -20.06 21.97 -112.25
CA THR A 30 -18.68 22.30 -111.85
C THR A 30 -18.47 23.79 -111.55
N ILE A 31 -19.25 24.67 -112.18
CA ILE A 31 -19.25 26.12 -111.89
C ILE A 31 -19.98 26.41 -110.59
N VAL A 32 -21.11 25.76 -110.31
CA VAL A 32 -21.81 25.87 -109.02
C VAL A 32 -20.93 25.36 -107.88
N GLU A 33 -20.25 24.23 -108.05
CA GLU A 33 -19.35 23.64 -107.06
C GLU A 33 -18.14 24.56 -106.74
N ASP A 34 -17.49 25.15 -107.76
CA ASP A 34 -16.41 26.16 -107.55
C ASP A 34 -16.92 27.40 -106.82
N LEU A 35 -18.04 27.97 -107.27
CA LEU A 35 -18.61 29.17 -106.67
C LEU A 35 -19.11 28.92 -105.24
N GLN A 36 -19.67 27.75 -104.96
CA GLN A 36 -20.08 27.35 -103.62
C GLN A 36 -18.87 27.19 -102.69
N ALA A 37 -17.81 26.50 -103.13
CA ALA A 37 -16.58 26.34 -102.36
C ALA A 37 -15.89 27.70 -102.06
N ARG A 38 -15.80 28.59 -103.06
CA ARG A 38 -15.18 29.92 -102.91
C ARG A 38 -16.03 30.87 -102.06
N SER A 39 -17.37 30.83 -102.18
CA SER A 39 -18.27 31.62 -101.34
C SER A 39 -18.21 31.16 -99.89
N ALA A 40 -18.24 29.85 -99.65
CA ALA A 40 -18.09 29.28 -98.31
C ALA A 40 -16.73 29.63 -97.67
N ALA A 41 -15.63 29.52 -98.43
CA ALA A 41 -14.30 29.91 -97.95
C ALA A 41 -14.21 31.41 -97.59
N THR A 42 -14.91 32.27 -98.33
CA THR A 42 -14.93 33.73 -98.08
C THR A 42 -15.73 34.07 -96.83
N ILE A 43 -16.88 33.42 -96.64
CA ILE A 43 -17.74 33.58 -95.46
C ILE A 43 -17.08 33.02 -94.19
N ALA A 44 -16.37 31.89 -94.30
CA ALA A 44 -15.54 31.35 -93.22
C ALA A 44 -14.35 32.25 -92.87
N ALA A 45 -13.71 32.90 -93.86
CA ALA A 45 -12.63 33.85 -93.61
C ALA A 45 -13.10 35.16 -92.94
N GLY A 46 -14.40 35.48 -93.03
CA GLY A 46 -15.04 36.62 -92.37
C GLY A 46 -15.69 36.32 -91.02
N ASN A 47 -15.57 35.10 -90.48
CA ASN A 47 -16.29 34.62 -89.28
C ASN A 47 -17.82 34.84 -89.35
N VAL A 48 -18.43 34.73 -90.53
CA VAL A 48 -19.87 34.96 -90.74
C VAL A 48 -20.67 33.68 -90.46
N ASP A 49 -20.43 33.09 -89.28
CA ASP A 49 -20.90 31.75 -88.85
C ASP A 49 -22.42 31.61 -88.73
N TRP A 50 -23.15 32.73 -88.78
CA TRP A 50 -24.62 32.80 -88.67
C TRP A 50 -25.35 32.61 -90.00
N ALA A 51 -24.62 32.56 -91.13
CA ALA A 51 -25.20 32.66 -92.47
C ALA A 51 -25.04 31.37 -93.30
N GLU A 52 -26.18 30.84 -93.74
CA GLU A 52 -26.25 29.77 -94.72
C GLU A 52 -26.19 30.32 -96.16
N LEU A 53 -25.53 29.58 -97.05
CA LEU A 53 -25.34 29.93 -98.45
C LEU A 53 -26.08 28.93 -99.35
N SER A 54 -26.93 29.44 -100.24
CA SER A 54 -27.61 28.66 -101.27
C SER A 54 -27.38 29.29 -102.65
N LEU A 55 -26.92 28.49 -103.62
CA LEU A 55 -26.67 28.95 -104.99
C LEU A 55 -27.69 28.36 -105.97
N ASP A 56 -28.34 29.22 -106.76
CA ASP A 56 -29.06 28.80 -107.97
C ASP A 56 -28.26 29.25 -109.21
N GLY A 57 -27.44 28.33 -109.73
CA GLY A 57 -26.56 28.53 -110.90
C GLY A 57 -25.42 29.54 -110.66
N ARG A 58 -25.74 30.83 -110.64
CA ARG A 58 -24.81 31.94 -110.36
C ARG A 58 -25.38 33.01 -109.42
N ASP A 59 -26.59 32.78 -108.91
CA ASP A 59 -27.28 33.69 -108.00
C ASP A 59 -27.13 33.14 -106.59
N LEU A 60 -26.53 33.94 -105.69
CA LEU A 60 -26.25 33.53 -104.32
C LEU A 60 -27.32 34.12 -103.38
N THR A 61 -27.97 33.26 -102.62
CA THR A 61 -28.86 33.65 -101.51
C THR A 61 -28.14 33.43 -100.19
N LEU A 62 -28.07 34.50 -99.40
CA LEU A 62 -27.57 34.52 -98.02
C LEU A 62 -28.78 34.47 -97.08
N SER A 63 -28.91 33.42 -96.27
CA SER A 63 -30.03 33.24 -95.33
C SER A 63 -29.56 32.95 -93.92
N GLY A 64 -30.31 33.37 -92.91
CA GLY A 64 -29.96 33.13 -91.51
C GLY A 64 -30.63 34.09 -90.54
N ILE A 65 -30.18 34.08 -89.29
CA ILE A 65 -30.60 35.01 -88.24
C ILE A 65 -29.34 35.67 -87.67
N THR A 66 -29.28 37.00 -87.67
CA THR A 66 -28.19 37.78 -87.07
C THR A 66 -28.70 38.80 -86.08
N THR A 67 -27.83 39.29 -85.20
CA THR A 67 -28.19 40.27 -84.16
C THR A 67 -27.94 41.73 -84.57
N ASP A 68 -27.48 41.96 -85.81
CA ASP A 68 -26.95 43.25 -86.26
C ASP A 68 -26.99 43.38 -87.80
N GLN A 69 -27.53 44.49 -88.29
CA GLN A 69 -27.63 44.78 -89.73
C GLN A 69 -26.25 44.99 -90.37
N ALA A 70 -25.27 45.55 -89.63
CA ALA A 70 -23.95 45.82 -90.18
C ALA A 70 -23.24 44.54 -90.64
N LEU A 71 -23.47 43.40 -89.96
CA LEU A 71 -22.96 42.09 -90.35
C LEU A 71 -23.58 41.58 -91.66
N VAL A 72 -24.84 41.93 -91.96
CA VAL A 72 -25.48 41.58 -93.24
C VAL A 72 -24.84 42.38 -94.36
N ASP A 73 -24.68 43.69 -94.15
CA ASP A 73 -24.13 44.61 -95.15
C ASP A 73 -22.64 44.30 -95.43
N GLU A 74 -21.88 43.92 -94.40
CA GLU A 74 -20.49 43.47 -94.51
C GLU A 74 -20.37 42.11 -95.23
N ALA A 75 -21.18 41.11 -94.86
CA ALA A 75 -21.20 39.81 -95.54
C ALA A 75 -21.59 39.93 -97.02
N LEU A 76 -22.58 40.78 -97.33
CA LEU A 76 -22.94 41.13 -98.71
C LEU A 76 -21.79 41.83 -99.44
N SER A 77 -21.06 42.72 -98.77
CA SER A 77 -19.88 43.38 -99.35
C SER A 77 -18.80 42.38 -99.75
N TYR A 78 -18.42 41.44 -98.87
CA TYR A 78 -17.44 40.40 -99.18
C TYR A 78 -17.90 39.47 -100.31
N LEU A 79 -19.15 39.01 -100.27
CA LEU A 79 -19.70 38.13 -101.31
C LEU A 79 -19.84 38.83 -102.67
N SER A 80 -20.17 40.12 -102.70
CA SER A 80 -20.32 40.89 -103.94
C SER A 80 -19.01 41.07 -104.71
N GLN A 81 -17.86 40.88 -104.06
CA GLN A 81 -16.52 40.98 -104.64
C GLN A 81 -16.03 39.66 -105.28
N LEU A 82 -16.81 38.57 -105.21
CA LEU A 82 -16.42 37.27 -105.77
C LEU A 82 -16.65 37.17 -107.28
N ASP A 83 -15.55 37.21 -108.03
CA ASP A 83 -15.50 36.96 -109.47
C ASP A 83 -16.21 35.64 -109.85
N GLY A 84 -17.38 35.77 -110.48
CA GLY A 84 -18.15 34.65 -111.01
C GLY A 84 -19.59 34.56 -110.51
N LEU A 85 -20.00 35.28 -109.46
CA LEU A 85 -21.42 35.42 -109.13
C LEU A 85 -22.15 36.33 -110.15
N ARG A 86 -23.49 36.35 -110.12
CA ARG A 86 -24.34 37.22 -110.96
C ARG A 86 -25.21 38.15 -110.12
N THR A 87 -25.80 37.64 -109.05
CA THR A 87 -26.51 38.41 -108.02
C THR A 87 -26.15 37.84 -106.63
N VAL A 88 -26.24 38.68 -105.60
CA VAL A 88 -26.20 38.26 -104.20
C VAL A 88 -27.40 38.88 -103.50
N THR A 89 -28.22 38.05 -102.84
CA THR A 89 -29.47 38.47 -102.20
C THR A 89 -29.49 38.02 -100.75
N ALA A 90 -29.75 38.94 -99.81
CA ALA A 90 -29.97 38.60 -98.40
C ALA A 90 -31.46 38.32 -98.11
N ASN A 91 -31.72 37.17 -97.50
CA ASN A 91 -32.98 36.81 -96.87
C ASN A 91 -32.70 36.47 -95.39
N VAL A 92 -32.27 37.50 -94.65
CA VAL A 92 -31.74 37.40 -93.28
C VAL A 92 -32.71 38.08 -92.31
N ALA A 93 -33.01 37.43 -91.20
CA ALA A 93 -33.82 38.01 -90.13
C ALA A 93 -32.94 38.64 -89.04
N LEU A 94 -33.36 39.80 -88.52
CA LEU A 94 -32.75 40.40 -87.32
C LEU A 94 -33.37 39.80 -86.06
N ALA A 95 -32.53 39.40 -85.11
CA ALA A 95 -32.93 38.86 -83.83
C ALA A 95 -33.67 39.91 -82.96
N PRO A 96 -34.62 39.52 -82.11
CA PRO A 96 -35.36 40.45 -81.26
C PRO A 96 -34.45 41.27 -80.33
N LEU A 97 -34.79 42.55 -80.13
CA LEU A 97 -34.06 43.44 -79.22
C LEU A 97 -34.19 42.96 -77.76
N ALA A 98 -33.09 43.03 -77.02
CA ALA A 98 -33.06 42.93 -75.55
C ALA A 98 -32.53 44.25 -74.95
N SER A 99 -33.21 44.75 -73.94
CA SER A 99 -32.86 45.97 -73.19
C SER A 99 -33.58 45.92 -71.84
N PRO A 100 -32.88 45.74 -70.70
CA PRO A 100 -31.44 45.48 -70.58
C PRO A 100 -31.00 44.18 -71.26
N TYR A 101 -29.72 44.09 -71.62
CA TYR A 101 -29.13 42.92 -72.28
C TYR A 101 -28.53 41.95 -71.25
N GLN A 102 -29.26 40.87 -70.94
CA GLN A 102 -29.03 40.08 -69.73
C GLN A 102 -28.68 38.61 -69.97
N LEU A 103 -27.68 38.13 -69.24
CA LEU A 103 -27.33 36.71 -69.05
C LEU A 103 -27.30 36.40 -67.56
N LYS A 104 -27.99 35.33 -67.16
CA LYS A 104 -27.88 34.73 -65.83
C LYS A 104 -27.24 33.35 -65.95
N ALA A 105 -26.32 33.06 -65.04
CA ALA A 105 -25.80 31.72 -64.85
C ALA A 105 -25.73 31.38 -63.36
N GLY A 106 -25.86 30.12 -62.99
CA GLY A 106 -25.86 29.70 -61.59
C GLY A 106 -25.41 28.26 -61.43
N ILE A 107 -24.75 27.99 -60.31
CA ILE A 107 -24.26 26.67 -59.92
C ILE A 107 -24.96 26.20 -58.64
N ALA A 108 -25.37 24.94 -58.61
CA ALA A 108 -25.88 24.28 -57.40
C ALA A 108 -25.59 22.78 -57.41
N GLY A 109 -24.94 22.28 -56.34
CA GLY A 109 -24.62 20.85 -56.21
C GLY A 109 -23.69 20.35 -57.31
N GLY A 110 -22.76 21.21 -57.77
CA GLY A 110 -21.86 20.93 -58.89
C GLY A 110 -22.45 21.17 -60.29
N SER A 111 -23.77 21.22 -60.45
CA SER A 111 -24.44 21.45 -61.73
C SER A 111 -24.52 22.94 -62.07
N ILE A 112 -24.10 23.32 -63.29
CA ILE A 112 -24.23 24.68 -63.84
C ILE A 112 -25.53 24.79 -64.65
N SER A 113 -26.10 25.99 -64.66
CA SER A 113 -27.25 26.40 -65.47
C SER A 113 -26.96 27.76 -66.11
N LEU A 114 -27.39 27.95 -67.37
CA LEU A 114 -27.28 29.22 -68.12
C LEU A 114 -28.65 29.61 -68.66
N ALA A 115 -28.99 30.90 -68.66
CA ALA A 115 -30.22 31.42 -69.28
C ALA A 115 -30.09 32.90 -69.68
N GLY A 116 -30.63 33.28 -70.84
CA GLY A 116 -30.74 34.70 -71.25
C GLY A 116 -30.36 34.99 -72.70
N ALA A 117 -29.95 36.23 -72.93
CA ALA A 117 -29.55 36.74 -74.24
C ALA A 117 -28.12 36.35 -74.60
N VAL A 118 -27.88 36.01 -75.87
CA VAL A 118 -26.56 35.81 -76.46
C VAL A 118 -26.44 36.54 -77.81
N PRO A 119 -25.29 37.16 -78.12
CA PRO A 119 -25.15 38.03 -79.28
C PRO A 119 -24.89 37.30 -80.61
N ASP A 120 -24.47 36.04 -80.56
CA ASP A 120 -24.16 35.22 -81.73
C ASP A 120 -24.01 33.73 -81.31
N LEU A 121 -23.99 32.84 -82.31
CA LEU A 121 -23.89 31.39 -82.08
C LEU A 121 -22.50 30.94 -81.58
N SER A 122 -21.42 31.64 -81.95
CA SER A 122 -20.08 31.32 -81.45
C SER A 122 -19.97 31.60 -79.95
N THR A 123 -20.56 32.70 -79.48
CA THR A 123 -20.64 33.07 -78.07
C THR A 123 -21.57 32.12 -77.29
N ARG A 124 -22.72 31.72 -77.85
CA ARG A 124 -23.54 30.65 -77.26
C ARG A 124 -22.73 29.37 -77.06
N ARG A 125 -21.97 28.96 -78.08
CA ARG A 125 -21.15 27.74 -78.03
C ARG A 125 -20.04 27.84 -76.98
N ARG A 126 -19.26 28.93 -76.95
CA ARG A 126 -18.20 29.10 -75.94
C ARG A 126 -18.75 29.10 -74.51
N LEU A 127 -19.93 29.68 -74.27
CA LEU A 127 -20.58 29.63 -72.95
C LEU A 127 -21.06 28.22 -72.56
N LEU A 128 -21.61 27.45 -73.52
CA LEU A 128 -21.97 26.04 -73.31
C LEU A 128 -20.74 25.16 -73.03
N ASP A 129 -19.68 25.31 -73.84
CA ASP A 129 -18.40 24.60 -73.68
C ASP A 129 -17.75 24.92 -72.30
N LEU A 130 -17.78 26.19 -71.86
CA LEU A 130 -17.29 26.62 -70.53
C LEU A 130 -18.12 26.08 -69.37
N ALA A 131 -19.43 25.91 -69.55
CA ALA A 131 -20.34 25.38 -68.53
C ALA A 131 -20.41 23.84 -68.52
N GLY A 132 -19.87 23.16 -69.54
CA GLY A 132 -20.00 21.71 -69.70
C GLY A 132 -21.42 21.24 -70.04
N LEU A 133 -22.19 22.05 -70.78
CA LEU A 133 -23.60 21.79 -71.10
C LEU A 133 -23.80 21.49 -72.60
N GLU A 134 -24.60 20.49 -72.92
CA GLU A 134 -24.97 20.19 -74.32
C GLU A 134 -25.95 21.22 -74.89
N ASP A 135 -26.89 21.73 -74.07
CA ASP A 135 -27.77 22.84 -74.42
C ASP A 135 -28.21 23.64 -73.18
N ALA A 136 -28.68 24.86 -73.40
CA ALA A 136 -29.23 25.77 -72.40
C ALA A 136 -30.19 26.80 -73.05
N PRO A 137 -31.14 27.39 -72.30
CA PRO A 137 -32.04 28.44 -72.79
C PRO A 137 -31.33 29.79 -73.04
N LEU A 138 -30.47 29.80 -74.06
CA LEU A 138 -29.69 30.93 -74.56
C LEU A 138 -30.23 31.38 -75.92
N GLU A 139 -30.91 32.53 -75.94
CA GLU A 139 -31.58 33.07 -77.11
C GLU A 139 -30.74 34.12 -77.84
N LEU A 140 -30.69 34.05 -79.17
CA LEU A 140 -30.11 35.11 -79.98
C LEU A 140 -30.92 36.40 -79.82
N ARG A 141 -30.28 37.49 -79.36
CA ARG A 141 -30.91 38.79 -79.16
C ARG A 141 -30.02 39.94 -79.65
N SER A 142 -30.62 40.96 -80.25
CA SER A 142 -29.95 42.21 -80.64
C SER A 142 -29.95 43.25 -79.51
N GLY A 143 -29.15 44.30 -79.63
CA GLY A 143 -29.14 45.45 -78.69
C GLY A 143 -27.88 45.61 -77.84
N VAL A 144 -26.95 44.66 -77.84
CA VAL A 144 -25.66 44.80 -77.14
C VAL A 144 -24.81 45.90 -77.78
N SER A 145 -24.33 46.85 -76.98
CA SER A 145 -23.56 48.01 -77.44
C SER A 145 -22.09 47.70 -77.75
N ALA A 146 -21.49 46.73 -77.04
CA ALA A 146 -20.08 46.36 -77.15
C ALA A 146 -19.91 44.84 -77.21
N ARG A 147 -20.34 44.21 -78.32
CA ARG A 147 -20.45 42.74 -78.48
C ARG A 147 -19.24 41.95 -77.94
N GLN A 148 -18.02 42.34 -78.29
CA GLN A 148 -16.80 41.63 -77.89
C GLN A 148 -16.49 41.76 -76.39
N ALA A 149 -16.67 42.95 -75.82
CA ALA A 149 -16.49 43.18 -74.38
C ALA A 149 -17.55 42.42 -73.57
N TRP A 150 -18.80 42.42 -74.03
CA TRP A 150 -19.89 41.66 -73.41
C TRP A 150 -19.63 40.16 -73.45
N ALA A 151 -19.21 39.62 -74.61
CA ALA A 151 -18.89 38.19 -74.73
C ALA A 151 -17.74 37.78 -73.81
N ALA A 152 -16.65 38.56 -73.77
CA ALA A 152 -15.56 38.34 -72.82
C ALA A 152 -16.02 38.45 -71.35
N GLY A 153 -16.92 39.39 -71.04
CA GLY A 153 -17.53 39.53 -69.71
C GLY A 153 -18.42 38.35 -69.31
N ALA A 154 -19.21 37.83 -70.24
CA ALA A 154 -20.03 36.63 -70.05
C ALA A 154 -19.17 35.38 -69.82
N GLU A 155 -18.14 35.19 -70.64
CA GLU A 155 -17.18 34.08 -70.52
C GLU A 155 -16.40 34.16 -69.18
N PHE A 156 -15.95 35.36 -68.80
CA PHE A 156 -15.36 35.64 -67.48
C PHE A 156 -16.31 35.34 -66.33
N ALA A 157 -17.57 35.78 -66.42
CA ALA A 157 -18.57 35.57 -65.36
C ALA A 157 -18.87 34.08 -65.15
N VAL A 158 -19.16 33.33 -66.22
CA VAL A 158 -19.44 31.89 -66.15
C VAL A 158 -18.25 31.11 -65.58
N ALA A 159 -17.02 31.48 -65.94
CA ALA A 159 -15.81 30.85 -65.38
C ALA A 159 -15.69 30.97 -63.85
N GLN A 160 -16.26 32.00 -63.22
CA GLN A 160 -16.18 32.16 -61.75
C GLN A 160 -17.02 31.13 -60.98
N LEU A 161 -18.01 30.50 -61.62
CA LEU A 161 -18.87 29.50 -60.97
C LEU A 161 -18.09 28.28 -60.46
N HIS A 162 -16.93 27.97 -61.04
CA HIS A 162 -16.08 26.87 -60.58
C HIS A 162 -15.60 27.04 -59.12
N TYR A 163 -15.36 28.27 -58.68
CA TYR A 163 -14.92 28.58 -57.30
C TYR A 163 -16.05 28.43 -56.26
N LEU A 164 -17.30 28.30 -56.71
CA LEU A 164 -18.48 28.25 -55.85
C LEU A 164 -19.01 26.81 -55.69
N GLU A 165 -19.69 26.59 -54.56
CA GLU A 165 -20.47 25.39 -54.26
C GLU A 165 -21.93 25.57 -54.67
N ARG A 166 -22.47 26.75 -54.31
CA ARG A 166 -23.79 27.25 -54.67
C ARG A 166 -23.71 28.76 -54.89
N GLY A 167 -24.20 29.27 -56.01
CA GLY A 167 -24.14 30.70 -56.31
C GLY A 167 -24.64 31.07 -57.70
N GLU A 168 -24.70 32.38 -57.96
CA GLU A 168 -25.19 32.95 -59.22
C GLU A 168 -24.24 34.06 -59.71
N VAL A 169 -24.08 34.14 -61.03
CA VAL A 169 -23.43 35.25 -61.73
C VAL A 169 -24.45 35.87 -62.68
N PHE A 170 -24.39 37.19 -62.80
CA PHE A 170 -25.35 37.96 -63.58
C PHE A 170 -24.63 39.03 -64.37
N VAL A 171 -24.83 39.05 -65.69
CA VAL A 171 -24.32 40.07 -66.58
C VAL A 171 -25.52 40.85 -67.12
N SER A 172 -25.58 42.15 -66.85
CA SER A 172 -26.58 43.07 -67.39
C SER A 172 -25.86 44.23 -68.05
N ASP A 173 -26.02 44.36 -69.36
CA ASP A 173 -25.38 45.40 -70.16
C ASP A 173 -23.85 45.39 -69.94
N ALA A 174 -23.26 46.40 -69.33
CA ALA A 174 -21.82 46.44 -69.05
C ALA A 174 -21.42 45.89 -67.65
N THR A 175 -22.36 45.47 -66.81
CA THR A 175 -22.11 45.18 -65.39
C THR A 175 -22.16 43.69 -65.07
N ILE A 176 -21.19 43.19 -64.30
CA ILE A 176 -21.08 41.81 -63.82
C ILE A 176 -21.27 41.77 -62.30
N ALA A 177 -22.31 41.08 -61.82
CA ALA A 177 -22.55 40.80 -60.39
C ALA A 177 -22.37 39.31 -60.08
N ILE A 178 -21.93 38.98 -58.86
CA ILE A 178 -21.60 37.61 -58.43
C ILE A 178 -22.02 37.42 -56.97
N SER A 179 -22.77 36.38 -56.66
CA SER A 179 -23.10 36.00 -55.28
C SER A 179 -23.01 34.49 -55.04
N GLY A 180 -22.71 34.07 -53.81
CA GLY A 180 -22.73 32.65 -53.46
C GLY A 180 -21.80 32.22 -52.32
N LEU A 181 -21.79 30.91 -52.08
CA LEU A 181 -20.92 30.21 -51.14
C LEU A 181 -19.72 29.62 -51.88
N ALA A 182 -18.50 29.95 -51.48
CA ALA A 182 -17.28 29.37 -52.05
C ALA A 182 -17.14 27.88 -51.71
N ARG A 183 -16.52 27.11 -52.62
CA ARG A 183 -16.34 25.66 -52.49
C ARG A 183 -15.30 25.26 -51.45
N SER A 184 -14.29 26.09 -51.24
CA SER A 184 -13.27 25.91 -50.21
C SER A 184 -12.67 27.26 -49.79
N GLY A 185 -11.99 27.30 -48.64
CA GLY A 185 -11.24 28.50 -48.22
C GLY A 185 -10.11 28.87 -49.19
N GLN A 186 -9.64 27.92 -50.02
CA GLN A 186 -8.69 28.20 -51.11
C GLN A 186 -9.41 28.83 -52.31
N ALA A 187 -10.51 28.21 -52.78
CA ALA A 187 -11.30 28.74 -53.88
C ALA A 187 -11.84 30.16 -53.60
N PHE A 188 -12.17 30.47 -52.34
CA PHE A 188 -12.53 31.82 -51.89
C PHE A 188 -11.37 32.82 -52.07
N ARG A 189 -10.15 32.44 -51.68
CA ARG A 189 -8.95 33.29 -51.86
C ARG A 189 -8.63 33.50 -53.33
N ASP A 190 -8.69 32.45 -54.14
CA ASP A 190 -8.36 32.51 -55.57
C ASP A 190 -9.38 33.36 -56.33
N LEU A 191 -10.68 33.21 -56.04
CA LEU A 191 -11.72 34.09 -56.55
C LEU A 191 -11.48 35.55 -56.13
N LEU A 192 -11.12 35.83 -54.87
CA LEU A 192 -10.77 37.19 -54.45
C LEU A 192 -9.51 37.76 -55.16
N VAL A 193 -8.58 36.92 -55.60
CA VAL A 193 -7.45 37.37 -56.44
C VAL A 193 -7.93 37.72 -57.84
N VAL A 194 -8.77 36.87 -58.46
CA VAL A 194 -9.36 37.15 -59.79
C VAL A 194 -10.21 38.43 -59.78
N LEU A 195 -11.08 38.61 -58.79
CA LEU A 195 -11.94 39.79 -58.71
C LEU A 195 -11.17 41.09 -58.40
N ARG A 196 -9.99 41.00 -57.76
CA ARG A 196 -9.07 42.15 -57.59
C ARG A 196 -8.32 42.52 -58.87
N ALA A 197 -8.13 41.58 -59.80
CA ALA A 197 -7.55 41.89 -61.11
C ALA A 197 -8.51 42.70 -61.99
N GLY A 198 -9.82 42.68 -61.67
CA GLY A 198 -10.87 43.38 -62.40
C GLY A 198 -11.50 42.57 -63.53
N PRO A 199 -12.61 43.05 -64.09
CA PRO A 199 -13.30 42.41 -65.20
C PRO A 199 -12.59 42.72 -66.54
N PRO A 200 -12.98 42.05 -67.65
CA PRO A 200 -12.49 42.37 -68.99
C PRO A 200 -12.73 43.84 -69.40
N GLN A 201 -11.88 44.37 -70.29
CA GLN A 201 -11.99 45.76 -70.75
C GLN A 201 -13.37 46.03 -71.39
N GLY A 202 -14.03 47.10 -70.94
CA GLY A 202 -15.37 47.48 -71.35
C GLY A 202 -16.50 46.93 -70.46
N MET A 203 -16.18 46.16 -69.42
CA MET A 203 -17.10 45.71 -68.37
C MET A 203 -16.76 46.32 -67.01
N GLU A 204 -17.74 46.36 -66.11
CA GLU A 204 -17.61 46.84 -64.72
C GLU A 204 -18.10 45.78 -63.72
N MET A 205 -17.55 45.76 -62.51
CA MET A 205 -18.06 44.91 -61.42
C MET A 205 -19.19 45.62 -60.68
N GLY A 206 -20.33 44.94 -60.54
CA GLY A 206 -21.45 45.33 -59.69
C GLY A 206 -21.32 44.74 -58.29
N GLU A 207 -22.44 44.23 -57.76
CA GLU A 207 -22.47 43.61 -56.43
C GLU A 207 -21.68 42.30 -56.39
N VAL A 208 -20.84 42.15 -55.35
CA VAL A 208 -20.02 40.96 -55.09
C VAL A 208 -20.31 40.47 -53.67
N ALA A 209 -21.15 39.45 -53.56
CA ALA A 209 -21.63 38.91 -52.28
C ALA A 209 -21.20 37.45 -52.11
N ILE A 210 -19.90 37.23 -51.87
CA ILE A 210 -19.31 35.90 -51.71
C ILE A 210 -19.06 35.58 -50.23
N THR A 211 -19.63 34.47 -49.77
CA THR A 211 -19.40 33.92 -48.43
C THR A 211 -18.27 32.87 -48.49
N PRO A 212 -17.30 32.87 -47.54
CA PRO A 212 -16.32 31.79 -47.42
C PRO A 212 -16.97 30.43 -47.23
N ALA A 213 -16.28 29.36 -47.60
CA ALA A 213 -16.80 27.99 -47.51
C ALA A 213 -17.36 27.65 -46.12
N LEU A 214 -18.46 26.89 -46.10
CA LEU A 214 -19.13 26.47 -44.87
C LEU A 214 -18.28 25.40 -44.16
N VAL A 215 -17.99 25.62 -42.89
CA VAL A 215 -17.18 24.75 -42.04
C VAL A 215 -18.02 24.22 -40.88
N SER A 216 -18.01 22.90 -40.69
CA SER A 216 -18.54 22.23 -39.51
C SER A 216 -17.63 21.04 -39.17
N PRO A 217 -17.22 20.84 -37.90
CA PRO A 217 -17.51 21.70 -36.75
C PRO A 217 -16.80 23.06 -36.84
N TYR A 218 -17.50 24.14 -36.51
CA TYR A 218 -16.93 25.49 -36.51
C TYR A 218 -16.07 25.69 -35.27
N ARG A 219 -14.74 25.66 -35.45
CA ARG A 219 -13.75 25.75 -34.37
C ARG A 219 -12.97 27.06 -34.41
N TRP A 220 -12.90 27.71 -33.26
CA TRP A 220 -11.97 28.80 -32.95
C TRP A 220 -11.31 28.53 -31.60
N THR A 221 -10.02 28.83 -31.47
CA THR A 221 -9.23 28.61 -30.24
C THR A 221 -8.21 29.73 -30.05
N ALA A 222 -7.96 30.10 -28.80
CA ALA A 222 -6.92 31.05 -28.40
C ALA A 222 -6.21 30.51 -27.15
N THR A 223 -4.88 30.41 -27.16
CA THR A 223 -4.07 29.98 -26.00
C THR A 223 -3.14 31.09 -25.54
N SER A 224 -3.01 31.26 -24.22
CA SER A 224 -2.11 32.25 -23.60
C SER A 224 -1.03 31.54 -22.79
N ASP A 225 0.23 31.93 -23.01
CA ASP A 225 1.40 31.52 -22.21
C ASP A 225 1.88 32.64 -21.26
N GLY A 226 1.04 33.65 -21.03
CA GLY A 226 1.36 34.83 -20.21
C GLY A 226 2.34 35.81 -20.88
N ARG A 227 2.82 35.52 -22.09
CA ARG A 227 3.76 36.36 -22.85
C ARG A 227 3.28 36.70 -24.27
N ARG A 228 2.34 35.93 -24.80
CA ARG A 228 1.65 36.11 -26.08
C ARG A 228 0.33 35.35 -26.06
N ILE A 229 -0.55 35.66 -27.02
CA ILE A 229 -1.76 34.86 -27.26
C ILE A 229 -1.72 34.31 -28.69
N ALA A 230 -1.85 32.99 -28.85
CA ALA A 230 -1.88 32.31 -30.14
C ALA A 230 -3.32 31.93 -30.50
N VAL A 231 -3.85 32.48 -31.59
CA VAL A 231 -5.25 32.33 -32.02
C VAL A 231 -5.30 31.53 -33.33
N SER A 232 -6.14 30.49 -33.38
CA SER A 232 -6.24 29.59 -34.54
C SER A 232 -7.65 29.05 -34.76
N GLY A 233 -7.88 28.43 -35.92
CA GLY A 233 -9.19 28.00 -36.38
C GLY A 233 -9.80 28.97 -37.39
N TYR A 234 -11.12 29.12 -37.37
CA TYR A 234 -11.87 29.85 -38.40
C TYR A 234 -12.44 31.19 -37.92
N VAL A 235 -12.58 32.13 -38.86
CA VAL A 235 -13.29 33.40 -38.72
C VAL A 235 -14.10 33.71 -39.99
N PRO A 236 -15.26 34.40 -39.86
CA PRO A 236 -16.18 34.64 -40.97
C PRO A 236 -15.65 35.59 -42.04
N ASP A 237 -14.78 36.53 -41.68
CA ASP A 237 -14.27 37.56 -42.58
C ASP A 237 -12.86 38.05 -42.17
N ALA A 238 -12.19 38.73 -43.10
CA ALA A 238 -10.82 39.22 -42.91
C ALA A 238 -10.72 40.46 -41.99
N ALA A 239 -11.80 41.22 -41.80
CA ALA A 239 -11.80 42.39 -40.92
C ALA A 239 -11.93 41.99 -39.44
N LEU A 240 -12.65 40.91 -39.12
CA LEU A 240 -12.62 40.31 -37.78
C LEU A 240 -11.28 39.59 -37.52
N ALA A 241 -10.72 38.90 -38.54
CA ALA A 241 -9.38 38.30 -38.44
C ALA A 241 -8.31 39.33 -38.04
N GLU A 242 -8.28 40.48 -38.74
CA GLU A 242 -7.35 41.58 -38.46
C GLU A 242 -7.64 42.23 -37.10
N ARG A 243 -8.92 42.43 -36.74
CA ARG A 243 -9.32 43.01 -35.44
C ARG A 243 -8.85 42.17 -34.25
N LEU A 244 -8.88 40.84 -34.36
CA LEU A 244 -8.32 39.93 -33.34
C LEU A 244 -6.78 40.01 -33.32
N ARG A 245 -6.14 40.12 -34.49
CA ARG A 245 -4.67 40.27 -34.61
C ARG A 245 -4.15 41.60 -34.03
N THR A 246 -4.96 42.66 -34.04
CA THR A 246 -4.62 43.98 -33.52
C THR A 246 -5.37 44.35 -32.23
N ALA A 247 -5.90 43.37 -31.50
CA ALA A 247 -6.56 43.62 -30.23
C ALA A 247 -5.53 44.04 -29.17
N ASP A 248 -5.78 45.14 -28.46
CA ASP A 248 -4.95 45.55 -27.31
C ASP A 248 -5.38 44.77 -26.07
N VAL A 249 -4.76 43.60 -25.89
CA VAL A 249 -5.09 42.65 -24.84
C VAL A 249 -4.01 42.67 -23.76
N SER A 250 -4.08 43.71 -22.91
CA SER A 250 -3.15 43.95 -21.80
C SER A 250 -1.67 44.02 -22.23
N GLY A 251 -1.40 44.46 -23.46
CA GLY A 251 -0.05 44.52 -24.04
C GLY A 251 0.53 43.16 -24.49
N LEU A 252 -0.22 42.06 -24.42
CA LEU A 252 0.23 40.77 -24.95
C LEU A 252 0.13 40.74 -26.49
N PRO A 253 1.19 40.37 -27.23
CA PRO A 253 1.13 40.25 -28.68
C PRO A 253 0.27 39.06 -29.12
N VAL A 254 -0.67 39.31 -30.04
CA VAL A 254 -1.56 38.30 -30.61
C VAL A 254 -0.99 37.75 -31.92
N ALA A 255 -0.76 36.44 -31.99
CA ALA A 255 -0.31 35.72 -33.17
C ALA A 255 -1.48 34.92 -33.77
N THR A 256 -1.86 35.20 -35.03
CA THR A 256 -3.05 34.62 -35.66
C THR A 256 -2.71 33.60 -36.76
N GLY A 257 -3.02 32.33 -36.52
CA GLY A 257 -3.11 31.25 -37.52
C GLY A 257 -4.55 31.03 -38.01
N LEU A 258 -5.28 32.11 -38.29
CA LEU A 258 -6.70 32.08 -38.62
C LEU A 258 -6.97 31.85 -40.12
N ALA A 259 -7.98 31.02 -40.41
CA ALA A 259 -8.50 30.76 -41.74
C ALA A 259 -9.89 31.38 -41.95
N LEU A 260 -10.23 31.71 -43.20
CA LEU A 260 -11.57 32.21 -43.54
C LEU A 260 -12.54 31.04 -43.75
N GLY A 261 -13.67 31.05 -43.05
CA GLY A 261 -14.72 30.04 -43.14
C GLY A 261 -16.02 30.53 -42.50
N SER A 262 -17.16 30.15 -43.06
CA SER A 262 -18.50 30.46 -42.54
C SER A 262 -19.09 29.27 -41.76
N GLY A 263 -20.19 29.50 -41.04
CA GLY A 263 -20.77 28.53 -40.09
C GLY A 263 -20.60 28.94 -38.62
N GLN A 264 -20.14 30.17 -38.39
CA GLN A 264 -19.95 30.74 -37.06
C GLN A 264 -21.27 30.88 -36.28
N PRO A 265 -21.24 30.75 -34.94
CA PRO A 265 -22.33 31.14 -34.06
C PRO A 265 -22.78 32.60 -34.25
N ALA A 266 -24.05 32.89 -33.96
CA ALA A 266 -24.64 34.22 -34.21
C ALA A 266 -23.99 35.35 -33.39
N ASP A 267 -23.47 34.99 -32.22
CA ASP A 267 -22.80 35.81 -31.20
C ASP A 267 -21.27 35.86 -31.34
N PHE A 268 -20.69 35.05 -32.24
CA PHE A 268 -19.23 34.87 -32.41
C PHE A 268 -18.44 36.18 -32.52
N THR A 269 -18.99 37.17 -33.23
CA THR A 269 -18.35 38.48 -33.51
C THR A 269 -18.13 39.32 -32.25
N GLU A 270 -18.94 39.12 -31.21
CA GLU A 270 -18.81 39.78 -29.90
C GLU A 270 -18.08 38.88 -28.89
N LEU A 271 -18.37 37.58 -28.95
CA LEU A 271 -17.84 36.57 -28.03
C LEU A 271 -16.34 36.29 -28.19
N ALA A 272 -15.82 36.19 -29.42
CA ALA A 272 -14.40 35.89 -29.65
C ALA A 272 -13.47 37.01 -29.14
N PRO A 273 -13.74 38.32 -29.34
CA PRO A 273 -13.00 39.40 -28.68
C PRO A 273 -13.10 39.37 -27.15
N LEU A 274 -14.30 39.12 -26.59
CA LEU A 274 -14.50 39.07 -25.13
C LEU A 274 -13.69 37.94 -24.48
N LEU A 275 -13.69 36.76 -25.09
CA LEU A 275 -12.87 35.62 -24.64
C LEU A 275 -11.37 35.93 -24.72
N LEU A 276 -10.91 36.62 -25.77
CA LEU A 276 -9.52 37.03 -25.93
C LEU A 276 -9.10 38.03 -24.83
N GLU A 277 -9.95 39.00 -24.50
CA GLU A 277 -9.74 39.97 -23.42
C GLU A 277 -9.68 39.28 -22.05
N GLN A 278 -10.62 38.38 -21.74
CA GLN A 278 -10.62 37.70 -20.44
C GLN A 278 -9.46 36.71 -20.30
N LEU A 279 -9.05 36.04 -21.39
CA LEU A 279 -7.87 35.16 -21.42
C LEU A 279 -6.57 35.93 -21.15
N ALA A 280 -6.46 37.17 -21.63
CA ALA A 280 -5.29 38.03 -21.39
C ALA A 280 -5.13 38.50 -19.93
N ARG A 281 -6.15 38.30 -19.08
CA ARG A 281 -6.13 38.61 -17.65
C ARG A 281 -5.69 37.42 -16.80
N LEU A 282 -5.47 36.25 -17.40
CA LEU A 282 -4.95 35.04 -16.75
C LEU A 282 -3.43 34.95 -16.92
N GLU A 283 -2.75 34.27 -16.00
CA GLU A 283 -1.31 33.95 -16.10
C GLU A 283 -1.02 33.04 -17.29
N TYR A 284 -1.95 32.13 -17.61
CA TYR A 284 -1.98 31.27 -18.79
C TYR A 284 -3.40 30.66 -18.94
N GLY A 285 -3.72 30.09 -20.10
CA GLY A 285 -5.01 29.41 -20.32
C GLY A 285 -5.37 29.12 -21.78
N GLU A 286 -6.58 28.61 -22.00
CA GLU A 286 -7.20 28.43 -23.32
C GLU A 286 -8.63 29.00 -23.34
N ALA A 287 -8.98 29.70 -24.41
CA ALA A 287 -10.35 29.97 -24.79
C ALA A 287 -10.70 29.23 -26.09
N SER A 288 -11.91 28.69 -26.18
CA SER A 288 -12.40 27.97 -27.36
C SER A 288 -13.87 28.26 -27.64
N ILE A 289 -14.23 28.21 -28.93
CA ILE A 289 -15.61 28.18 -29.43
C ILE A 289 -15.73 26.98 -30.38
N LEU A 290 -16.71 26.12 -30.15
CA LEU A 290 -17.00 24.93 -30.94
C LEU A 290 -18.52 24.83 -31.18
N ASP A 291 -18.98 25.08 -32.40
CA ASP A 291 -20.40 24.99 -32.82
C ASP A 291 -21.40 25.72 -31.89
N GLY A 292 -20.96 26.81 -31.25
CA GLY A 292 -21.77 27.63 -30.33
C GLY A 292 -21.50 27.39 -28.85
N ALA A 293 -20.89 26.27 -28.48
CA ALA A 293 -20.38 26.08 -27.12
C ALA A 293 -19.07 26.86 -26.96
N SER A 294 -19.03 27.81 -26.02
CA SER A 294 -17.81 28.52 -25.64
C SER A 294 -17.28 28.04 -24.28
N ARG A 295 -15.95 27.93 -24.18
CA ARG A 295 -15.24 27.54 -22.95
C ARG A 295 -14.01 28.41 -22.76
N LEU A 296 -13.73 28.78 -21.51
CA LEU A 296 -12.47 29.39 -21.11
C LEU A 296 -11.91 28.67 -19.88
N THR A 297 -10.64 28.28 -19.96
CA THR A 297 -9.88 27.60 -18.91
C THR A 297 -8.60 28.36 -18.58
N GLY A 298 -8.09 28.22 -17.36
CA GLY A 298 -6.74 28.69 -17.02
C GLY A 298 -6.58 29.31 -15.64
N ALA A 299 -5.52 30.09 -15.49
CA ALA A 299 -4.90 30.45 -14.22
C ALA A 299 -5.13 31.93 -13.83
N PRO A 300 -6.05 32.25 -12.91
CA PRO A 300 -6.20 33.62 -12.42
C PRO A 300 -5.07 33.97 -11.45
N ALA A 301 -4.45 35.14 -11.63
CA ALA A 301 -3.41 35.62 -10.72
C ALA A 301 -3.97 35.98 -9.33
N THR A 302 -5.21 36.47 -9.24
CA THR A 302 -5.88 36.83 -7.97
C THR A 302 -7.34 36.37 -7.94
N LEU A 303 -7.92 36.30 -6.74
CA LEU A 303 -9.34 35.96 -6.55
C LEU A 303 -10.28 37.00 -7.20
N GLU A 304 -9.89 38.29 -7.22
CA GLU A 304 -10.65 39.35 -7.87
C GLU A 304 -10.70 39.17 -9.39
N ILE A 305 -9.57 38.80 -10.00
CA ILE A 305 -9.50 38.43 -11.42
C ILE A 305 -10.39 37.21 -11.69
N ALA A 306 -10.30 36.16 -10.87
CA ALA A 306 -11.12 34.96 -11.03
C ALA A 306 -12.62 35.27 -11.02
N GLN A 307 -13.08 36.03 -10.02
CA GLN A 307 -14.47 36.46 -9.93
C GLN A 307 -14.89 37.39 -11.08
N SER A 308 -14.01 38.28 -11.54
CA SER A 308 -14.30 39.18 -12.65
C SER A 308 -14.44 38.44 -13.98
N VAL A 309 -13.52 37.52 -14.29
CA VAL A 309 -13.57 36.68 -15.50
C VAL A 309 -14.82 35.80 -15.48
N ALA A 310 -15.12 35.15 -14.35
CA ALA A 310 -16.32 34.34 -14.19
C ALA A 310 -17.61 35.16 -14.42
N ARG A 311 -17.76 36.32 -13.77
CA ARG A 311 -18.95 37.18 -13.93
C ARG A 311 -19.12 37.65 -15.39
N ASN A 312 -18.06 38.13 -16.03
CA ASN A 312 -18.10 38.68 -17.38
C ASN A 312 -18.53 37.63 -18.43
N LEU A 313 -18.05 36.39 -18.28
CA LEU A 313 -18.31 35.29 -19.23
C LEU A 313 -19.57 34.49 -18.92
N GLN A 314 -20.01 34.46 -17.66
CA GLN A 314 -21.29 33.85 -17.27
C GLN A 314 -22.48 34.59 -17.91
N SER A 315 -22.40 35.92 -18.06
CA SER A 315 -23.38 36.70 -18.85
C SER A 315 -23.35 36.41 -20.36
N ALA A 316 -22.26 35.82 -20.88
CA ALA A 316 -22.11 35.41 -22.27
C ALA A 316 -22.38 33.90 -22.49
N GLY A 317 -22.83 33.18 -21.45
CA GLY A 317 -23.14 31.74 -21.53
C GLY A 317 -21.94 30.80 -21.63
N SER A 318 -20.71 31.30 -21.47
CA SER A 318 -19.50 30.48 -21.59
C SER A 318 -19.25 29.57 -20.38
N ILE A 319 -18.71 28.38 -20.63
CA ILE A 319 -18.23 27.46 -19.60
C ILE A 319 -16.88 27.95 -19.08
N VAL A 320 -16.82 28.47 -17.86
CA VAL A 320 -15.59 28.95 -17.22
C VAL A 320 -15.05 27.91 -16.25
N VAL A 321 -13.80 27.49 -16.42
CA VAL A 321 -13.10 26.54 -15.52
C VAL A 321 -11.74 27.12 -15.13
N LEU A 322 -11.69 27.83 -14.00
CA LEU A 322 -10.47 28.46 -13.51
C LEU A 322 -9.79 27.61 -12.45
N GLU A 323 -8.46 27.57 -12.50
CA GLU A 323 -7.63 27.09 -11.40
C GLU A 323 -7.74 28.03 -10.18
N PRO A 324 -7.33 27.59 -8.96
CA PRO A 324 -7.34 28.46 -7.79
C PRO A 324 -6.48 29.73 -7.98
N PRO A 325 -6.79 30.85 -7.29
CA PRO A 325 -5.95 32.05 -7.35
C PRO A 325 -4.56 31.79 -6.76
N ARG A 326 -3.56 32.54 -7.18
CA ARG A 326 -2.23 32.53 -6.54
C ARG A 326 -2.32 33.24 -5.18
N ILE A 327 -1.68 32.66 -4.16
CA ILE A 327 -1.57 33.21 -2.80
C ILE A 327 -0.09 33.53 -2.53
N GLU A 328 0.24 34.79 -2.26
CA GLU A 328 1.64 35.21 -2.00
C GLU A 328 2.10 34.83 -0.58
N ASP A 329 1.23 35.03 0.42
CA ASP A 329 1.50 34.73 1.83
C ASP A 329 0.92 33.35 2.18
N TYR A 330 1.59 32.30 1.72
CA TYR A 330 1.10 30.93 1.81
C TYR A 330 1.24 30.34 3.22
N TRP A 331 0.12 29.87 3.79
CA TRP A 331 0.10 29.25 5.12
C TRP A 331 -0.95 28.15 5.29
N LEU A 332 -0.68 27.28 6.26
CA LEU A 332 -1.54 26.23 6.78
C LEU A 332 -1.46 26.24 8.31
N SER A 333 -2.60 26.11 8.98
CA SER A 333 -2.69 25.80 10.41
C SER A 333 -3.53 24.54 10.61
N VAL A 334 -3.09 23.66 11.49
CA VAL A 334 -3.87 22.48 11.90
C VAL A 334 -3.92 22.44 13.42
N VAL A 335 -5.11 22.26 14.00
CA VAL A 335 -5.32 22.22 15.45
C VAL A 335 -5.95 20.90 15.83
N ARG A 336 -5.27 20.12 16.69
CA ARG A 336 -5.81 18.89 17.28
C ARG A 336 -6.50 19.20 18.61
N GLN A 337 -7.79 18.93 18.66
CA GLN A 337 -8.57 18.98 19.89
C GLN A 337 -8.35 17.71 20.74
N ASN A 338 -8.64 17.80 22.03
CA ASN A 338 -8.62 16.64 22.95
C ASN A 338 -9.63 15.53 22.58
N THR A 339 -10.61 15.83 21.73
CA THR A 339 -11.54 14.89 21.09
C THR A 339 -10.92 14.05 19.97
N GLY A 340 -9.69 14.37 19.55
CA GLY A 340 -9.02 13.79 18.39
C GLY A 340 -9.28 14.51 17.06
N VAL A 341 -10.23 15.46 17.01
CA VAL A 341 -10.56 16.24 15.80
C VAL A 341 -9.38 17.12 15.37
N LEU A 342 -9.06 17.11 14.07
CA LEU A 342 -8.03 17.92 13.42
C LEU A 342 -8.70 19.02 12.58
N ILE A 343 -8.70 20.26 13.05
CA ILE A 343 -9.26 21.40 12.33
C ILE A 343 -8.18 22.03 11.43
N PHE A 344 -8.44 22.11 10.13
CA PHE A 344 -7.56 22.69 9.11
C PHE A 344 -8.05 24.09 8.68
N ASP A 345 -7.15 25.08 8.69
CA ASP A 345 -7.37 26.44 8.16
C ASP A 345 -6.14 26.91 7.37
N GLY A 346 -6.32 27.88 6.48
CA GLY A 346 -5.32 28.32 5.51
C GLY A 346 -5.62 27.80 4.10
N TYR A 347 -4.59 27.39 3.36
CA TYR A 347 -4.69 27.07 1.93
C TYR A 347 -4.10 25.70 1.56
N ALA A 348 -4.76 24.99 0.65
CA ALA A 348 -4.25 23.81 -0.05
C ALA A 348 -3.97 24.11 -1.53
N PRO A 349 -2.89 23.56 -2.14
CA PRO A 349 -2.45 23.91 -3.49
C PRO A 349 -3.47 23.55 -4.57
N ASP A 350 -4.16 22.43 -4.35
CA ASP A 350 -5.08 21.76 -5.27
C ASP A 350 -6.11 20.96 -4.46
N ASP A 351 -7.18 20.53 -5.12
CA ASP A 351 -8.27 19.81 -4.44
C ASP A 351 -7.89 18.37 -4.06
N ALA A 352 -6.93 17.74 -4.75
CA ALA A 352 -6.41 16.42 -4.38
C ALA A 352 -5.72 16.48 -3.00
N THR A 353 -4.88 17.49 -2.77
CA THR A 353 -4.23 17.74 -1.47
C THR A 353 -5.26 18.06 -0.39
N ARG A 354 -6.30 18.86 -0.72
CA ARG A 354 -7.40 19.18 0.20
C ARG A 354 -8.19 17.93 0.60
N GLN A 355 -8.55 17.08 -0.37
CA GLN A 355 -9.23 15.81 -0.13
C GLN A 355 -8.35 14.83 0.66
N ALA A 356 -7.04 14.77 0.38
CA ALA A 356 -6.10 13.94 1.12
C ALA A 356 -6.00 14.34 2.61
N PHE A 357 -6.07 15.63 2.94
CA PHE A 357 -6.21 16.06 4.34
C PHE A 357 -7.59 15.74 4.93
N GLY A 358 -8.66 15.89 4.14
CA GLY A 358 -10.02 15.49 4.55
C GLY A 358 -10.22 13.98 4.75
N GLY A 359 -9.33 13.15 4.21
CA GLY A 359 -9.30 11.69 4.43
C GLY A 359 -8.63 11.27 5.74
N LEU A 360 -8.03 12.19 6.50
CA LEU A 360 -7.41 11.89 7.79
C LEU A 360 -8.49 11.70 8.88
N ALA A 361 -8.22 10.78 9.82
CA ALA A 361 -9.16 10.47 10.89
C ALA A 361 -9.48 11.72 11.75
N GLY A 362 -10.77 12.10 11.78
CA GLY A 362 -11.24 13.27 12.53
C GLY A 362 -10.94 14.63 11.88
N ALA A 363 -10.58 14.69 10.58
CA ALA A 363 -10.31 15.95 9.90
C ALA A 363 -11.57 16.79 9.63
N ASP A 364 -11.50 18.08 9.99
CA ASP A 364 -12.40 19.14 9.53
C ASP A 364 -11.63 20.08 8.59
N ILE A 365 -12.02 20.09 7.32
CA ILE A 365 -11.43 20.91 6.24
C ILE A 365 -12.38 22.02 5.76
N ALA A 366 -13.37 22.41 6.57
CA ALA A 366 -14.35 23.43 6.21
C ALA A 366 -13.70 24.79 5.88
N GLU A 367 -12.74 25.23 6.70
CA GLU A 367 -12.02 26.50 6.52
C GLU A 367 -10.78 26.38 5.61
N LEU A 368 -10.30 25.18 5.30
CA LEU A 368 -9.17 24.99 4.38
C LEU A 368 -9.59 25.37 2.94
N LYS A 369 -9.05 26.47 2.42
CA LYS A 369 -9.38 27.02 1.08
C LYS A 369 -8.44 26.49 -0.01
N LEU A 370 -8.83 26.60 -1.28
CA LEU A 370 -7.94 26.31 -2.41
C LEU A 370 -7.16 27.57 -2.84
N GLY A 371 -5.87 27.42 -3.11
CA GLY A 371 -5.01 28.49 -3.61
C GLY A 371 -3.65 27.96 -4.09
N ARG A 372 -3.17 28.42 -5.25
CA ARG A 372 -1.88 28.00 -5.82
C ARG A 372 -0.74 28.87 -5.30
N GLY A 373 0.51 28.43 -5.49
CA GLY A 373 1.71 29.11 -4.96
C GLY A 373 2.24 28.53 -3.64
N ALA A 374 1.84 27.30 -3.29
CA ALA A 374 2.41 26.58 -2.16
C ALA A 374 3.95 26.43 -2.31
N PRO A 375 4.74 26.54 -1.23
CA PRO A 375 6.18 26.30 -1.27
C PRO A 375 6.53 24.86 -1.73
N GLU A 376 7.71 24.68 -2.35
CA GLU A 376 8.17 23.39 -2.91
C GLU A 376 8.12 22.19 -1.93
N ARG A 377 8.18 22.46 -0.62
CA ARG A 377 8.18 21.46 0.45
C ARG A 377 6.93 21.50 1.32
N TYR A 378 5.89 22.22 0.89
CA TYR A 378 4.63 22.38 1.61
C TYR A 378 4.05 21.05 2.11
N ARG A 379 3.92 20.05 1.23
CA ARG A 379 3.36 18.74 1.57
C ARG A 379 4.17 18.05 2.68
N SER A 380 5.48 17.90 2.50
CA SER A 380 6.38 17.30 3.50
C SER A 380 6.39 18.04 4.85
N GLY A 381 6.28 19.37 4.84
CA GLY A 381 6.17 20.18 6.06
C GLY A 381 4.81 20.07 6.76
N ALA A 382 3.74 19.87 5.99
CA ALA A 382 2.41 19.59 6.53
C ALA A 382 2.34 18.19 7.13
N ASP A 383 2.79 17.16 6.40
CA ASP A 383 2.73 15.77 6.84
C ASP A 383 3.56 15.52 8.12
N PHE A 384 4.79 16.03 8.20
CA PHE A 384 5.60 15.98 9.42
C PHE A 384 4.94 16.70 10.61
N GLY A 385 4.24 17.82 10.36
CA GLY A 385 3.48 18.52 11.39
C GLY A 385 2.21 17.79 11.83
N ILE A 386 1.56 17.08 10.91
CA ILE A 386 0.37 16.24 11.16
C ILE A 386 0.76 14.95 11.89
N GLU A 387 1.91 14.35 11.56
CA GLU A 387 2.51 13.22 12.28
C GLU A 387 2.81 13.60 13.74
N ALA A 388 3.45 14.76 13.96
CA ALA A 388 3.63 15.32 15.30
C ALA A 388 2.29 15.58 16.01
N LEU A 389 1.25 16.07 15.31
CA LEU A 389 -0.09 16.16 15.88
C LEU A 389 -0.73 14.78 16.17
N GLY A 390 -0.40 13.73 15.42
CA GLY A 390 -0.88 12.37 15.67
C GLY A 390 -0.49 11.89 17.07
N LEU A 391 0.75 12.18 17.47
CA LEU A 391 1.28 11.94 18.82
C LEU A 391 0.59 12.81 19.90
N MET A 392 -0.03 13.95 19.51
CA MET A 392 -0.92 14.84 20.30
C MET A 392 -0.67 14.81 21.81
N ARG A 393 -1.63 14.73 22.73
CA ARG A 393 -3.09 14.65 22.67
C ARG A 393 -3.72 15.85 21.99
N GLU A 394 -3.43 17.04 22.49
CA GLU A 394 -3.99 18.31 22.00
C GLU A 394 -2.85 19.28 21.69
N GLY A 395 -3.04 20.07 20.65
CA GLY A 395 -1.98 20.94 20.15
C GLY A 395 -2.30 21.57 18.81
N ARG A 396 -1.29 22.22 18.23
CA ARG A 396 -1.36 22.91 16.95
C ARG A 396 -0.04 22.81 16.20
N MET A 397 -0.14 22.73 14.87
CA MET A 397 0.94 23.10 13.97
C MET A 397 0.56 24.36 13.18
N ALA A 398 1.54 25.16 12.82
CA ALA A 398 1.39 26.17 11.79
C ALA A 398 2.62 26.20 10.88
N LEU A 399 2.38 26.13 9.57
CA LEU A 399 3.37 26.16 8.50
C LEU A 399 3.13 27.43 7.67
N ARG A 400 4.14 28.29 7.53
CA ARG A 400 4.06 29.52 6.74
C ARG A 400 5.34 29.74 5.96
N GLY A 401 5.24 29.79 4.63
CA GLY A 401 6.40 29.52 3.78
C GLY A 401 7.05 28.18 4.18
N ASN A 402 8.34 28.21 4.50
CA ASN A 402 9.09 27.02 4.93
C ASN A 402 9.25 26.91 6.46
N ALA A 403 8.67 27.84 7.24
CA ALA A 403 8.77 27.84 8.70
C ALA A 403 7.61 27.03 9.32
N LEU A 404 7.94 25.94 9.99
CA LEU A 404 7.00 25.13 10.78
C LEU A 404 7.11 25.50 12.26
N THR A 405 5.98 25.54 12.95
CA THR A 405 5.90 25.65 14.42
C THR A 405 4.97 24.59 14.97
N LEU A 406 5.34 24.01 16.12
CA LEU A 406 4.58 22.99 16.85
C LEU A 406 4.36 23.45 18.29
N ALA A 407 3.17 23.21 18.85
CA ALA A 407 2.92 23.40 20.28
C ALA A 407 1.80 22.46 20.77
N GLY A 408 1.96 21.81 21.92
CA GLY A 408 0.95 20.89 22.46
C GLY A 408 1.37 20.09 23.68
N ILE A 409 0.49 19.21 24.16
CA ILE A 409 0.70 18.34 25.33
C ILE A 409 0.65 16.88 24.89
N ALA A 410 1.77 16.17 25.02
CA ALA A 410 1.96 14.75 24.68
C ALA A 410 0.80 13.84 25.13
N SER A 411 0.43 12.86 24.31
CA SER A 411 -0.66 11.91 24.63
C SER A 411 -0.26 10.85 25.65
N SER A 412 1.01 10.43 25.63
CA SER A 412 1.63 9.50 26.57
C SER A 412 3.11 9.85 26.75
N SER A 413 3.76 9.28 27.77
CA SER A 413 5.18 9.53 28.05
C SER A 413 6.08 8.94 26.95
N GLN A 414 5.67 7.84 26.32
CA GLN A 414 6.27 7.32 25.10
C GLN A 414 6.10 8.32 23.92
N ALA A 415 4.89 8.82 23.68
CA ALA A 415 4.64 9.79 22.60
C ALA A 415 5.43 11.10 22.81
N TYR A 416 5.70 11.49 24.07
CA TYR A 416 6.60 12.61 24.37
C TYR A 416 8.05 12.31 23.97
N ARG A 417 8.55 11.09 24.25
CA ARG A 417 9.90 10.65 23.81
C ARG A 417 10.01 10.58 22.29
N GLU A 418 8.96 10.11 21.61
CA GLU A 418 8.87 10.09 20.14
C GLU A 418 8.83 11.52 19.56
N LEU A 419 8.06 12.44 20.14
CA LEU A 419 8.04 13.86 19.76
C LEU A 419 9.40 14.55 19.96
N LEU A 420 10.11 14.25 21.06
CA LEU A 420 11.47 14.77 21.29
C LEU A 420 12.46 14.22 20.26
N ALA A 421 12.38 12.94 19.89
CA ALA A 421 13.21 12.36 18.84
C ALA A 421 12.90 12.95 17.46
N LEU A 422 11.61 13.11 17.12
CA LEU A 422 11.13 13.68 15.86
C LEU A 422 11.58 15.15 15.69
N THR A 423 11.54 15.95 16.77
CA THR A 423 11.93 17.37 16.75
C THR A 423 13.42 17.62 16.92
N ALA A 424 14.17 16.68 17.51
CA ALA A 424 15.64 16.71 17.55
C ALA A 424 16.31 16.11 16.29
N GLY A 425 15.55 15.37 15.47
CA GLY A 425 15.98 14.87 14.18
C GLY A 425 16.18 15.96 13.13
N GLN A 426 16.65 15.59 11.94
CA GLN A 426 16.67 16.51 10.81
C GLN A 426 15.25 16.75 10.31
N SER A 427 14.76 18.00 10.40
CA SER A 427 13.51 18.40 9.75
C SER A 427 13.57 18.11 8.24
N PRO A 428 12.44 17.83 7.57
CA PRO A 428 12.40 17.54 6.13
C PRO A 428 13.15 18.59 5.31
N GLN A 429 13.99 18.16 4.34
CA GLN A 429 14.91 19.05 3.64
C GLN A 429 14.20 20.27 3.03
N GLY A 430 14.55 21.46 3.51
CA GLY A 430 13.97 22.74 3.10
C GLY A 430 12.92 23.31 4.05
N ILE A 431 12.41 22.53 5.01
CA ILE A 431 11.56 22.98 6.12
C ILE A 431 12.42 23.32 7.34
N SER A 432 12.09 24.40 8.04
CA SER A 432 12.73 24.82 9.27
C SER A 432 11.73 24.76 10.42
N LEU A 433 12.01 23.91 11.41
CA LEU A 433 11.26 23.89 12.68
C LEU A 433 11.66 25.12 13.50
N ALA A 434 10.88 26.19 13.38
CA ALA A 434 11.17 27.50 13.97
C ALA A 434 10.83 27.57 15.47
N ALA A 435 9.91 26.73 15.96
CA ALA A 435 9.63 26.54 17.38
C ALA A 435 8.93 25.20 17.64
N ALA A 436 9.22 24.57 18.77
CA ALA A 436 8.52 23.39 19.30
C ALA A 436 8.30 23.55 20.81
N ASP A 437 7.06 23.87 21.21
CA ASP A 437 6.64 24.03 22.61
C ASP A 437 5.80 22.81 23.04
N ILE A 438 6.50 21.71 23.35
CA ILE A 438 5.90 20.41 23.60
C ILE A 438 6.03 20.05 25.08
N GLN A 439 4.90 19.76 25.72
CA GLN A 439 4.82 19.44 27.15
C GLN A 439 4.55 17.95 27.36
N ALA A 440 5.16 17.35 28.38
CA ALA A 440 4.91 15.96 28.78
C ALA A 440 3.45 15.77 29.26
N PRO A 441 2.85 14.57 29.13
CA PRO A 441 1.48 14.32 29.61
C PRO A 441 1.37 14.62 31.10
N ARG A 442 0.23 15.14 31.56
CA ARG A 442 0.03 15.37 32.99
C ARG A 442 -0.22 14.03 33.70
N ALA A 443 0.57 13.72 34.71
CA ALA A 443 0.34 12.55 35.56
C ALA A 443 -0.92 12.73 36.43
N GLU A 444 -1.64 11.64 36.67
CA GLU A 444 -2.72 11.59 37.67
C GLU A 444 -2.14 11.60 39.10
N THR A 445 -1.14 10.76 39.34
CA THR A 445 -0.35 10.71 40.58
C THR A 445 1.13 10.82 40.23
N TYR A 446 1.82 11.81 40.78
CA TYR A 446 3.25 12.02 40.52
C TYR A 446 4.10 11.15 41.45
N ARG A 447 4.93 10.25 40.90
CA ARG A 447 5.78 9.34 41.69
C ARG A 447 7.21 9.32 41.20
N TRP A 448 8.16 9.30 42.13
CA TRP A 448 9.59 9.22 41.85
C TRP A 448 10.27 8.42 42.96
N ALA A 449 11.29 7.62 42.63
CA ALA A 449 12.07 6.88 43.62
C ALA A 449 13.55 6.76 43.25
N ALA A 450 14.39 6.79 44.29
CA ALA A 450 15.83 6.53 44.21
C ALA A 450 16.22 5.43 45.22
N THR A 451 16.63 4.26 44.71
CA THR A 451 16.89 3.04 45.51
C THR A 451 18.38 2.73 45.55
N LYS A 452 19.00 2.73 46.74
CA LYS A 452 20.43 2.45 46.96
C LYS A 452 20.65 1.00 47.34
N THR A 453 21.45 0.31 46.52
CA THR A 453 21.81 -1.10 46.68
C THR A 453 23.34 -1.27 46.72
N GLU A 454 23.83 -2.46 47.08
CA GLU A 454 25.26 -2.80 46.98
C GLU A 454 25.81 -2.66 45.55
N ALA A 455 24.96 -2.77 44.53
CA ALA A 455 25.32 -2.63 43.12
C ALA A 455 25.28 -1.18 42.61
N GLY A 456 24.95 -0.21 43.47
CA GLY A 456 24.80 1.21 43.13
C GLY A 456 23.38 1.75 43.35
N LEU A 457 23.16 2.99 42.91
CA LEU A 457 21.88 3.71 42.99
C LEU A 457 21.06 3.48 41.71
N VAL A 458 19.74 3.41 41.84
CA VAL A 458 18.77 3.22 40.74
C VAL A 458 17.72 4.32 40.81
N LEU A 459 17.34 4.90 39.67
CA LEU A 459 16.28 5.93 39.59
C LEU A 459 15.07 5.41 38.82
N SER A 460 13.87 5.63 39.33
CA SER A 460 12.62 5.20 38.70
C SER A 460 11.46 6.17 38.96
N GLY A 461 10.38 6.05 38.18
CA GLY A 461 9.23 6.97 38.23
C GLY A 461 9.35 8.13 37.25
N LEU A 462 8.87 9.30 37.63
CA LEU A 462 8.55 10.41 36.74
C LEU A 462 9.46 11.63 36.94
N VAL A 463 9.80 12.28 35.83
CA VAL A 463 10.50 13.58 35.77
C VAL A 463 9.75 14.55 34.84
N PRO A 464 9.83 15.88 35.07
CA PRO A 464 9.02 16.85 34.31
C PRO A 464 9.44 16.97 32.84
N ASP A 465 10.74 16.87 32.57
CA ASP A 465 11.36 17.14 31.28
C ASP A 465 12.78 16.52 31.20
N PRO A 466 13.43 16.49 30.02
CA PRO A 466 14.79 15.93 29.87
C PRO A 466 15.90 16.73 30.57
N GLN A 467 15.70 18.02 30.85
CA GLN A 467 16.69 18.84 31.54
C GLN A 467 16.73 18.48 33.03
N ALA A 468 15.57 18.21 33.64
CA ALA A 468 15.45 17.64 34.98
C ALA A 468 16.11 16.25 35.07
N GLU A 469 15.91 15.37 34.08
CA GLU A 469 16.58 14.05 34.09
C GLU A 469 18.10 14.20 34.02
N ALA A 470 18.61 15.03 33.11
CA ALA A 470 20.04 15.33 33.00
C ALA A 470 20.62 15.90 34.31
N ALA A 471 19.89 16.81 34.96
CA ALA A 471 20.26 17.43 36.23
C ALA A 471 20.20 16.47 37.44
N LEU A 472 19.49 15.33 37.35
CA LEU A 472 19.56 14.25 38.34
C LEU A 472 20.71 13.26 38.03
N ARG A 473 20.91 12.92 36.75
CA ARG A 473 22.05 12.08 36.31
C ARG A 473 23.41 12.75 36.57
N GLU A 474 23.50 14.08 36.46
CA GLU A 474 24.68 14.86 36.86
C GLU A 474 24.95 14.78 38.37
N ALA A 475 23.89 14.83 39.19
CA ALA A 475 24.01 14.76 40.64
C ALA A 475 24.41 13.36 41.15
N ALA A 476 24.07 12.30 40.42
CA ALA A 476 24.45 10.93 40.76
C ALA A 476 24.77 10.10 39.49
N PRO A 477 26.03 10.13 38.99
CA PRO A 477 26.37 9.63 37.64
C PRO A 477 26.58 8.12 37.50
N ALA A 478 26.44 7.32 38.58
CA ALA A 478 26.81 5.90 38.62
C ALA A 478 25.58 4.95 38.64
N ILE A 479 24.64 5.15 37.71
CA ILE A 479 23.23 4.75 37.90
C ILE A 479 22.59 4.04 36.69
N ARG A 480 21.68 3.10 36.99
CA ARG A 480 20.64 2.64 36.05
C ARG A 480 19.38 3.50 36.22
N SER A 481 18.93 4.15 35.15
CA SER A 481 17.69 4.96 35.13
C SER A 481 16.58 4.21 34.40
N THR A 482 15.39 4.16 35.00
CA THR A 482 14.12 3.79 34.37
C THR A 482 13.09 4.91 34.58
N LEU A 483 13.54 6.15 34.44
CA LEU A 483 12.71 7.35 34.51
C LEU A 483 11.90 7.54 33.22
N ASP A 484 10.70 8.11 33.34
CA ASP A 484 9.87 8.53 32.20
C ASP A 484 9.28 9.94 32.44
N TYR A 485 8.72 10.55 31.40
CA TYR A 485 8.34 11.97 31.42
C TYR A 485 6.86 12.20 31.70
N ALA A 486 6.57 13.07 32.66
CA ALA A 486 5.22 13.59 32.90
C ALA A 486 5.25 14.97 33.54
N SER A 487 4.30 15.84 33.17
CA SER A 487 4.05 17.11 33.84
C SER A 487 3.18 16.92 35.10
N GLY A 488 3.20 17.91 36.00
CA GLY A 488 2.55 17.83 37.31
C GLY A 488 3.49 17.51 38.49
N ALA A 489 4.80 17.67 38.31
CA ALA A 489 5.77 17.58 39.41
C ALA A 489 5.45 18.57 40.55
N PRO A 490 5.72 18.21 41.83
CA PRO A 490 5.47 19.09 42.96
C PRO A 490 6.34 20.37 42.90
N ALA A 491 5.87 21.43 43.54
CA ALA A 491 6.65 22.67 43.68
C ALA A 491 7.97 22.37 44.40
N GLY A 492 9.10 22.80 43.82
CA GLY A 492 10.43 22.52 44.37
C GLY A 492 10.99 21.12 44.09
N PHE A 493 10.31 20.25 43.31
CA PHE A 493 10.73 18.87 43.00
C PHE A 493 12.24 18.66 42.83
N MET A 494 12.91 19.47 41.99
CA MET A 494 14.35 19.31 41.71
C MET A 494 15.28 19.62 42.90
N VAL A 495 14.80 20.34 43.92
CA VAL A 495 15.52 20.55 45.18
C VAL A 495 15.40 19.30 46.04
N SER A 496 14.18 18.87 46.35
CA SER A 496 13.92 17.71 47.20
C SER A 496 14.44 16.41 46.59
N ALA A 497 14.34 16.22 45.26
CA ALA A 497 14.93 15.09 44.56
C ALA A 497 16.47 15.08 44.66
N ARG A 498 17.14 16.24 44.61
CA ARG A 498 18.60 16.32 44.84
C ARG A 498 18.97 16.11 46.31
N THR A 499 18.16 16.60 47.25
CA THR A 499 18.28 16.30 48.68
C THR A 499 18.15 14.80 48.94
N ALA A 500 17.22 14.11 48.27
CA ALA A 500 17.06 12.65 48.33
C ALA A 500 18.35 11.89 48.01
N LEU A 501 18.99 12.24 46.89
CA LEU A 501 20.24 11.60 46.45
C LEU A 501 21.38 11.81 47.46
N ALA A 502 21.48 13.02 48.03
CA ALA A 502 22.48 13.34 49.04
C ALA A 502 22.24 12.58 50.37
N LEU A 503 20.99 12.53 50.87
CA LEU A 503 20.66 11.79 52.09
C LEU A 503 20.92 10.28 51.94
N LEU A 504 20.67 9.72 50.75
CA LEU A 504 21.00 8.32 50.43
C LEU A 504 22.50 8.03 50.49
N GLU A 505 23.41 9.00 50.31
CA GLU A 505 24.85 8.75 50.47
C GLU A 505 25.21 8.26 51.88
N HIS A 506 24.47 8.70 52.91
CA HIS A 506 24.69 8.39 54.32
C HIS A 506 24.09 7.05 54.80
N LEU A 507 23.37 6.32 53.94
CA LEU A 507 22.84 4.97 54.20
C LEU A 507 23.72 3.88 53.59
N GLN A 508 23.76 2.67 54.16
CA GLN A 508 24.38 1.50 53.50
C GLN A 508 23.51 1.03 52.33
N SER A 509 22.22 0.86 52.61
CA SER A 509 21.16 0.56 51.65
C SER A 509 19.88 1.28 52.10
N GLY A 510 19.01 1.62 51.16
CA GLY A 510 17.81 2.39 51.46
C GLY A 510 17.12 2.91 50.21
N GLU A 511 16.00 3.60 50.40
CA GLU A 511 15.20 4.15 49.32
C GLU A 511 14.60 5.50 49.72
N ALA A 512 14.66 6.47 48.81
CA ALA A 512 13.92 7.72 48.90
C ALA A 512 12.79 7.72 47.86
N VAL A 513 11.54 7.87 48.31
CA VAL A 513 10.33 7.84 47.47
C VAL A 513 9.57 9.15 47.65
N PHE A 514 9.04 9.69 46.55
CA PHE A 514 7.91 10.61 46.55
C PHE A 514 6.68 9.86 46.02
N ASP A 515 5.63 9.74 46.83
CA ASP A 515 4.51 8.84 46.57
C ASP A 515 3.28 9.49 45.88
N GLY A 516 3.28 10.83 45.84
CA GLY A 516 2.18 11.67 45.39
C GLY A 516 1.89 12.83 46.33
N THR A 517 2.16 12.69 47.63
CA THR A 517 1.99 13.75 48.64
C THR A 517 3.26 14.03 49.42
N ASP A 518 3.98 12.99 49.86
CA ASP A 518 5.03 13.11 50.88
C ASP A 518 6.36 12.52 50.40
N TRP A 519 7.48 13.01 50.94
CA TRP A 519 8.79 12.38 50.76
C TRP A 519 9.05 11.37 51.87
N VAL A 520 9.50 10.16 51.53
CA VAL A 520 9.81 9.09 52.49
C VAL A 520 11.22 8.59 52.24
N LEU A 521 12.09 8.64 53.25
CA LEU A 521 13.43 8.05 53.23
C LEU A 521 13.49 6.87 54.20
N SER A 522 13.76 5.68 53.68
CA SER A 522 13.89 4.44 54.46
C SER A 522 15.26 3.79 54.26
N GLY A 523 15.71 2.97 55.21
CA GLY A 523 16.91 2.13 55.03
C GLY A 523 17.75 1.91 56.29
N LEU A 524 19.01 1.52 56.08
CA LEU A 524 19.99 1.20 57.12
C LEU A 524 21.10 2.25 57.15
N ALA A 525 21.31 2.89 58.29
CA ALA A 525 22.38 3.88 58.47
C ALA A 525 23.78 3.26 58.44
N VAL A 526 24.78 4.06 58.02
CA VAL A 526 26.21 3.66 58.04
C VAL A 526 26.77 3.50 59.46
N SER A 527 26.20 4.20 60.44
CA SER A 527 26.62 4.18 61.85
C SER A 527 25.42 4.36 62.78
N ALA A 528 25.54 3.93 64.04
CA ALA A 528 24.54 4.21 65.07
C ALA A 528 24.37 5.73 65.32
N GLY A 529 23.15 6.17 65.62
CA GLY A 529 22.76 7.58 65.64
C GLY A 529 22.63 8.20 64.24
N GLY A 530 22.62 7.39 63.17
CA GLY A 530 22.62 7.90 61.80
C GLY A 530 21.28 8.53 61.40
N ARG A 531 20.17 8.07 62.00
CA ARG A 531 18.86 8.69 61.86
C ARG A 531 18.88 10.15 62.33
N ASP A 532 19.37 10.39 63.54
CA ASP A 532 19.36 11.72 64.18
C ASP A 532 20.18 12.74 63.36
N ALA A 533 21.26 12.28 62.72
CA ALA A 533 22.08 13.11 61.82
C ALA A 533 21.33 13.50 60.53
N LEU A 534 20.56 12.58 59.94
CA LEU A 534 19.71 12.85 58.77
C LEU A 534 18.55 13.80 59.11
N GLU A 535 17.94 13.64 60.29
CA GLU A 535 16.86 14.50 60.78
C GLU A 535 17.37 15.93 61.03
N ALA A 536 18.57 16.08 61.59
CA ALA A 536 19.24 17.38 61.72
C ALA A 536 19.59 18.03 60.36
N GLN A 537 20.07 17.24 59.39
CA GLN A 537 20.41 17.72 58.05
C GLN A 537 19.19 18.20 57.25
N LEU A 538 18.02 17.57 57.45
CA LEU A 538 16.74 18.05 56.91
C LEU A 538 16.24 19.33 57.61
N ALA A 539 16.49 19.46 58.91
CA ALA A 539 16.15 20.67 59.67
C ALA A 539 17.01 21.88 59.27
N GLU A 540 18.30 21.69 58.94
CA GLU A 540 19.15 22.75 58.39
C GLU A 540 18.69 23.27 57.01
N GLN A 541 17.84 22.53 56.30
CA GLN A 541 17.28 22.90 55.00
C GLN A 541 15.81 23.38 55.06
N ASP A 542 15.24 23.59 56.26
CA ASP A 542 13.81 23.89 56.50
C ASP A 542 12.84 22.84 55.88
N GLN A 543 13.32 21.65 55.48
CA GLN A 543 12.52 20.62 54.80
C GLN A 543 11.97 19.53 55.73
N ALA A 544 12.37 19.49 57.02
CA ALA A 544 12.01 18.40 57.94
C ALA A 544 10.50 18.17 58.18
N ALA A 545 9.61 19.08 57.76
CA ALA A 545 8.16 18.92 57.84
C ALA A 545 7.56 18.10 56.69
N ASP A 546 8.23 18.05 55.52
CA ASP A 546 7.74 17.41 54.29
C ASP A 546 8.30 15.99 54.08
N TRP A 547 9.05 15.47 55.07
CA TRP A 547 9.85 14.25 54.98
C TRP A 547 9.56 13.27 56.13
N THR A 548 9.18 12.04 55.80
CA THR A 548 9.10 10.91 56.73
C THR A 548 10.41 10.11 56.71
N LEU A 549 11.03 9.92 57.87
CA LEU A 549 12.22 9.09 58.03
C LEU A 549 11.86 7.73 58.66
N ASP A 550 12.18 6.63 57.96
CA ASP A 550 12.12 5.25 58.42
C ASP A 550 13.51 4.58 58.31
N VAL A 551 14.50 5.21 58.95
CA VAL A 551 15.90 4.76 58.97
C VAL A 551 16.21 4.02 60.26
N ALA A 552 16.80 2.84 60.14
CA ALA A 552 17.26 1.98 61.23
C ALA A 552 18.79 2.07 61.42
N ASP A 553 19.24 1.93 62.66
CA ASP A 553 20.66 1.86 63.02
C ASP A 553 21.24 0.44 62.85
N PRO A 554 22.55 0.30 62.52
CA PRO A 554 23.21 -0.99 62.43
C PRO A 554 23.36 -1.68 63.80
N LYS A 555 23.13 -2.99 63.82
CA LYS A 555 23.19 -3.82 65.04
C LYS A 555 24.60 -3.86 65.63
N PRO A 556 24.80 -3.67 66.95
CA PRO A 556 26.12 -3.66 67.57
C PRO A 556 26.81 -5.02 67.50
N ALA A 557 28.12 -5.00 67.25
CA ALA A 557 28.98 -6.19 67.17
C ALA A 557 29.48 -6.66 68.55
N LEU A 558 29.76 -7.95 68.67
CA LEU A 558 30.38 -8.53 69.87
C LEU A 558 31.89 -8.24 69.93
N PRO A 559 32.48 -8.07 71.13
CA PRO A 559 33.91 -7.88 71.27
C PRO A 559 34.69 -9.16 70.97
N GLU A 560 35.84 -9.02 70.31
CA GLU A 560 36.81 -10.10 70.11
C GLU A 560 37.78 -10.18 71.31
N LYS A 561 38.06 -11.39 71.80
CA LYS A 561 38.91 -11.62 72.99
C LYS A 561 40.04 -12.59 72.62
N SER A 562 41.29 -12.16 72.86
CA SER A 562 42.49 -12.98 72.73
C SER A 562 43.46 -12.68 73.89
N PRO A 563 43.94 -13.67 74.65
CA PRO A 563 43.58 -15.09 74.59
C PRO A 563 42.10 -15.33 74.95
N TYR A 564 41.51 -16.38 74.36
CA TYR A 564 40.14 -16.79 74.63
C TYR A 564 40.12 -17.79 75.80
N LEU A 565 39.58 -17.38 76.95
CA LEU A 565 39.64 -18.15 78.21
C LEU A 565 38.30 -18.79 78.53
N TRP A 566 38.31 -19.98 79.14
CA TRP A 566 37.12 -20.63 79.70
C TRP A 566 37.49 -21.57 80.86
N SER A 567 36.62 -21.75 81.85
CA SER A 567 36.75 -22.82 82.85
C SER A 567 35.43 -23.29 83.45
N ALA A 568 35.40 -24.56 83.88
CA ALA A 568 34.37 -25.15 84.72
C ALA A 568 35.00 -25.82 85.95
N ARG A 569 34.59 -25.43 87.16
CA ARG A 569 35.05 -26.03 88.43
C ARG A 569 33.87 -26.60 89.21
N ARG A 570 34.01 -27.84 89.69
CA ARG A 570 33.04 -28.48 90.58
C ARG A 570 33.17 -27.95 92.00
N ILE A 571 32.05 -27.63 92.62
CA ILE A 571 31.94 -27.14 94.00
C ILE A 571 30.91 -27.98 94.76
N ALA A 572 30.84 -27.83 96.08
CA ALA A 572 29.94 -28.61 96.94
C ALA A 572 28.43 -28.39 96.70
N VAL A 573 28.06 -27.51 95.75
CA VAL A 573 26.66 -27.12 95.44
C VAL A 573 26.34 -27.24 93.94
N GLY A 574 27.31 -27.62 93.08
CA GLY A 574 27.13 -27.66 91.62
C GLY A 574 28.44 -27.41 90.87
N MET A 575 28.35 -26.78 89.69
CA MET A 575 29.49 -26.29 88.90
C MET A 575 29.56 -24.76 88.93
N VAL A 576 30.74 -24.18 88.76
CA VAL A 576 30.93 -22.78 88.39
C VAL A 576 31.54 -22.72 87.01
N LEU A 577 30.91 -21.98 86.09
CA LEU A 577 31.37 -21.74 84.71
C LEU A 577 31.83 -20.28 84.58
N ASP A 578 33.02 -20.06 84.00
CA ASP A 578 33.67 -18.74 83.88
C ASP A 578 34.40 -18.59 82.53
N GLY A 579 34.62 -17.35 82.09
CA GLY A 579 35.29 -17.00 80.84
C GLY A 579 34.34 -16.67 79.69
N TYR A 580 34.71 -17.05 78.47
CA TYR A 580 34.06 -16.60 77.24
C TYR A 580 33.29 -17.72 76.52
N VAL A 581 32.13 -17.37 75.97
CA VAL A 581 31.29 -18.23 75.14
C VAL A 581 30.87 -17.53 73.83
N PRO A 582 30.84 -18.23 72.68
CA PRO A 582 30.74 -17.58 71.37
C PRO A 582 29.35 -17.05 71.02
N ASN A 583 28.31 -17.48 71.75
CA ASN A 583 26.93 -17.03 71.59
C ASN A 583 26.05 -17.50 72.77
N VAL A 584 24.88 -16.87 72.89
CA VAL A 584 23.85 -17.17 73.92
C VAL A 584 23.36 -18.62 73.87
N GLY A 585 23.43 -19.28 72.70
CA GLY A 585 23.08 -20.70 72.56
C GLY A 585 24.06 -21.60 73.31
N MET A 586 25.36 -21.39 73.11
CA MET A 586 26.41 -22.12 73.84
C MET A 586 26.38 -21.83 75.34
N GLN A 587 26.15 -20.57 75.73
CA GLN A 587 25.99 -20.18 77.14
C GLN A 587 24.87 -20.98 77.83
N ARG A 588 23.66 -20.91 77.27
CA ARG A 588 22.49 -21.64 77.79
C ARG A 588 22.68 -23.15 77.77
N PHE A 589 23.33 -23.67 76.74
CA PHE A 589 23.63 -25.10 76.66
C PHE A 589 24.53 -25.54 77.82
N LEU A 590 25.65 -24.86 78.08
CA LEU A 590 26.57 -25.24 79.16
C LEU A 590 25.94 -25.05 80.54
N ALA A 591 25.19 -23.99 80.78
CA ALA A 591 24.48 -23.77 82.04
C ALA A 591 23.42 -24.86 82.32
N LEU A 592 22.68 -25.32 81.30
CA LEU A 592 21.73 -26.42 81.44
C LEU A 592 22.43 -27.78 81.60
N HIS A 593 23.50 -28.01 80.85
CA HIS A 593 24.27 -29.26 80.87
C HIS A 593 25.05 -29.46 82.18
N ALA A 594 25.38 -28.38 82.89
CA ALA A 594 26.01 -28.39 84.20
C ALA A 594 25.08 -28.75 85.39
N GLY A 595 23.75 -28.82 85.16
CA GLY A 595 22.76 -29.28 86.14
C GLY A 595 22.26 -28.24 87.15
N GLU A 596 21.26 -28.63 87.97
CA GLU A 596 20.71 -27.78 89.01
C GLU A 596 21.79 -27.43 90.07
N GLY A 597 21.92 -26.14 90.39
CA GLY A 597 22.96 -25.62 91.27
C GLY A 597 24.20 -25.07 90.56
N ALA A 598 24.28 -25.16 89.22
CA ALA A 598 25.32 -24.49 88.45
C ALA A 598 25.22 -22.96 88.51
N VAL A 599 26.39 -22.29 88.59
CA VAL A 599 26.55 -20.84 88.48
C VAL A 599 27.27 -20.54 87.16
N ASP A 600 26.68 -19.71 86.31
CA ASP A 600 27.25 -19.27 85.03
C ASP A 600 27.64 -17.80 85.11
N GLU A 601 28.95 -17.54 85.06
CA GLU A 601 29.57 -16.20 85.07
C GLU A 601 30.15 -15.83 83.69
N THR A 602 29.80 -16.56 82.62
CA THR A 602 30.42 -16.38 81.29
C THR A 602 29.95 -15.14 80.51
N GLU A 603 30.88 -14.52 79.77
CA GLU A 603 30.63 -13.38 78.87
C GLU A 603 30.54 -13.80 77.38
N LEU A 604 29.75 -13.06 76.59
CA LEU A 604 29.68 -13.23 75.13
C LEU A 604 30.87 -12.58 74.42
N ALA A 605 31.65 -13.36 73.67
CA ALA A 605 32.79 -12.84 72.90
C ALA A 605 33.14 -13.66 71.65
N LEU A 606 33.73 -13.00 70.66
CA LEU A 606 34.37 -13.63 69.50
C LEU A 606 35.81 -14.05 69.84
N GLY A 607 36.38 -14.99 69.06
CA GLY A 607 37.73 -15.54 69.27
C GLY A 607 37.78 -17.00 69.76
N ALA A 608 36.65 -17.69 69.84
CA ALA A 608 36.61 -19.11 70.23
C ALA A 608 37.39 -19.98 69.22
N PRO A 609 38.22 -20.94 69.68
CA PRO A 609 39.02 -21.77 68.78
C PRO A 609 38.16 -22.76 67.97
N GLU A 610 38.73 -23.28 66.88
CA GLU A 610 38.12 -24.36 66.12
C GLU A 610 37.87 -25.58 67.02
N GLY A 611 36.70 -26.21 66.88
CA GLY A 611 36.28 -27.33 67.73
C GLY A 611 35.84 -26.97 69.16
N PHE A 612 35.87 -25.69 69.58
CA PHE A 612 35.55 -25.26 70.95
C PHE A 612 34.28 -25.92 71.51
N ALA A 613 33.17 -25.92 70.76
CA ALA A 613 31.89 -26.50 71.18
C ALA A 613 31.97 -27.99 71.59
N MET A 614 32.80 -28.78 70.92
CA MET A 614 33.00 -30.20 71.23
C MET A 614 33.92 -30.36 72.44
N ALA A 615 35.01 -29.58 72.49
CA ALA A 615 35.97 -29.63 73.58
C ALA A 615 35.41 -29.13 74.91
N VAL A 616 34.66 -28.03 74.92
CA VAL A 616 34.04 -27.44 76.11
C VAL A 616 32.98 -28.36 76.73
N THR A 617 32.22 -29.08 75.88
CA THR A 617 31.25 -30.08 76.34
C THR A 617 31.94 -31.28 76.97
N ALA A 618 32.99 -31.82 76.31
CA ALA A 618 33.76 -32.93 76.83
C ALA A 618 34.56 -32.58 78.11
N ALA A 619 35.04 -31.32 78.21
CA ALA A 619 35.66 -30.75 79.40
C ALA A 619 34.69 -30.71 80.59
N LEU A 620 33.46 -30.23 80.35
CA LEU A 620 32.41 -30.14 81.36
C LEU A 620 31.96 -31.53 81.83
N ASP A 621 31.71 -32.47 80.90
CA ASP A 621 31.41 -33.88 81.22
C ASP A 621 32.47 -34.49 82.14
N ALA A 622 33.75 -34.34 81.77
CA ALA A 622 34.85 -34.91 82.52
C ALA A 622 35.06 -34.25 83.89
N ALA A 623 34.83 -32.94 84.03
CA ALA A 623 34.89 -32.25 85.31
C ALA A 623 33.72 -32.64 86.25
N MET A 624 32.51 -32.82 85.72
CA MET A 624 31.34 -33.25 86.52
C MET A 624 31.49 -34.66 87.09
N ALA A 625 32.21 -35.53 86.39
CA ALA A 625 32.45 -36.94 86.74
C ALA A 625 33.62 -37.18 87.73
N LEU A 626 34.31 -36.12 88.17
CA LEU A 626 35.35 -36.16 89.20
C LEU A 626 34.84 -35.52 90.49
N ALA A 627 35.34 -35.94 91.66
CA ALA A 627 34.84 -35.47 92.94
C ALA A 627 35.05 -33.95 93.16
N ASP A 628 36.23 -33.47 92.80
CA ASP A 628 36.72 -32.09 92.86
C ASP A 628 37.18 -31.59 91.46
N GLY A 629 36.50 -32.05 90.41
CA GLY A 629 36.91 -31.81 89.02
C GLY A 629 36.99 -30.33 88.61
N GLU A 630 38.11 -29.95 88.02
CA GLU A 630 38.29 -28.67 87.34
C GLU A 630 38.77 -28.90 85.91
N ALA A 631 38.10 -28.24 84.96
CA ALA A 631 38.52 -28.16 83.57
C ALA A 631 38.69 -26.69 83.15
N ARG A 632 39.70 -26.41 82.32
CA ARG A 632 40.04 -25.05 81.87
C ARG A 632 40.63 -25.04 80.47
N PHE A 633 40.41 -23.95 79.74
CA PHE A 633 41.10 -23.58 78.52
C PHE A 633 41.78 -22.22 78.72
N ASP A 634 43.08 -22.14 78.46
CA ASP A 634 43.90 -20.95 78.73
C ASP A 634 44.16 -20.06 77.49
N GLY A 635 43.52 -20.38 76.37
CA GLY A 635 43.75 -19.76 75.06
C GLY A 635 44.61 -20.60 74.11
N ALA A 636 45.29 -21.65 74.60
CA ALA A 636 46.09 -22.55 73.76
C ALA A 636 45.95 -24.04 74.15
N VAL A 637 45.80 -24.35 75.45
CA VAL A 637 45.83 -25.71 76.00
C VAL A 637 44.58 -25.94 76.86
N TRP A 638 44.03 -27.15 76.78
CA TRP A 638 43.00 -27.63 77.71
C TRP A 638 43.66 -28.32 78.90
N SER A 639 43.14 -28.13 80.11
CA SER A 639 43.58 -28.84 81.31
C SER A 639 42.41 -29.46 82.06
N LEU A 640 42.57 -30.68 82.57
CA LEU A 640 41.62 -31.40 83.41
C LEU A 640 42.31 -31.97 84.64
N SER A 641 41.80 -31.70 85.84
CA SER A 641 42.33 -32.22 87.10
C SER A 641 41.24 -32.63 88.09
N GLY A 642 41.50 -33.65 88.91
CA GLY A 642 40.64 -34.05 90.03
C GLY A 642 40.83 -35.50 90.52
N GLN A 643 40.10 -35.88 91.56
CA GLN A 643 40.00 -37.23 92.09
C GLN A 643 38.82 -37.97 91.45
N ALA A 644 39.05 -39.19 90.95
CA ALA A 644 38.00 -40.14 90.60
C ALA A 644 37.78 -41.14 91.74
N GLU A 645 36.54 -41.60 91.92
CA GLU A 645 36.15 -42.46 93.05
C GLU A 645 36.80 -43.86 93.04
N SER A 646 37.28 -44.33 91.88
CA SER A 646 38.00 -45.59 91.71
C SER A 646 38.85 -45.56 90.43
N ILE A 647 39.82 -46.47 90.30
CA ILE A 647 40.60 -46.61 89.04
C ILE A 647 39.68 -46.83 87.83
N ALA A 648 38.61 -47.61 87.98
CA ALA A 648 37.62 -47.80 86.93
C ALA A 648 36.88 -46.50 86.56
N ALA A 649 36.55 -45.65 87.54
CA ALA A 649 35.96 -44.34 87.28
C ALA A 649 36.94 -43.38 86.57
N ARG A 650 38.22 -43.36 86.97
CA ARG A 650 39.27 -42.60 86.26
C ARG A 650 39.34 -43.03 84.80
N ASP A 651 39.46 -44.34 84.56
CA ASP A 651 39.69 -44.86 83.22
C ASP A 651 38.44 -44.71 82.34
N ALA A 652 37.24 -44.74 82.92
CA ALA A 652 36.00 -44.38 82.24
C ALA A 652 35.95 -42.89 81.85
N VAL A 653 36.34 -41.96 82.75
CA VAL A 653 36.41 -40.52 82.45
C VAL A 653 37.43 -40.23 81.34
N LEU A 654 38.62 -40.85 81.41
CA LEU A 654 39.66 -40.68 80.39
C LEU A 654 39.25 -41.29 79.04
N ALA A 655 38.57 -42.45 79.03
CA ALA A 655 38.04 -43.05 77.81
C ALA A 655 36.92 -42.19 77.19
N ALA A 656 35.99 -41.67 78.00
CA ALA A 656 34.91 -40.80 77.54
C ALA A 656 35.43 -39.47 76.98
N LEU A 657 36.49 -38.91 77.57
CA LEU A 657 37.18 -37.72 77.05
C LEU A 657 37.87 -38.02 75.71
N THR A 658 38.68 -39.10 75.65
CA THR A 658 39.40 -39.52 74.43
C THR A 658 38.47 -39.83 73.26
N ALA A 659 37.27 -40.35 73.55
CA ALA A 659 36.24 -40.63 72.55
C ALA A 659 35.59 -39.35 71.96
N LYS A 660 35.75 -38.19 72.60
CA LYS A 660 35.19 -36.90 72.14
C LYS A 660 36.25 -35.92 71.63
N VAL A 661 37.50 -35.99 72.10
CA VAL A 661 38.56 -35.03 71.74
C VAL A 661 39.96 -35.66 71.65
N PRO A 662 40.82 -35.19 70.72
CA PRO A 662 42.22 -35.58 70.68
C PRO A 662 42.99 -34.96 71.86
N LEU A 663 43.66 -35.80 72.65
CA LEU A 663 44.34 -35.40 73.89
C LEU A 663 45.72 -34.73 73.67
N GLU A 664 46.14 -34.53 72.42
CA GLU A 664 47.44 -33.95 72.06
C GLU A 664 47.64 -32.52 72.62
N HIS A 665 46.55 -31.81 72.87
CA HIS A 665 46.52 -30.45 73.43
C HIS A 665 45.88 -30.41 74.84
N TRP A 666 45.95 -31.52 75.58
CA TRP A 666 45.37 -31.68 76.92
C TRP A 666 46.40 -32.00 78.01
N SER A 667 46.37 -31.22 79.09
CA SER A 667 47.12 -31.47 80.33
C SER A 667 46.21 -32.15 81.36
N ILE A 668 46.46 -33.43 81.64
CA ILE A 668 45.56 -34.27 82.45
C ILE A 668 46.23 -34.68 83.76
N ALA A 669 45.57 -34.40 84.89
CA ALA A 669 46.02 -34.70 86.25
C ALA A 669 44.89 -35.32 87.08
N VAL A 670 44.51 -36.55 86.75
CA VAL A 670 43.41 -37.29 87.40
C VAL A 670 43.93 -38.50 88.18
N THR A 671 43.59 -38.63 89.45
CA THR A 671 44.04 -39.72 90.35
C THR A 671 42.89 -40.53 90.94
N ALA A 672 43.16 -41.73 91.48
CA ALA A 672 42.13 -42.66 91.96
C ALA A 672 42.66 -43.73 92.94
N PRO A 673 41.80 -44.31 93.81
CA PRO A 673 42.16 -45.42 94.72
C PRO A 673 42.11 -46.82 94.08
N GLU A 674 42.88 -47.74 94.66
CA GLU A 674 43.21 -49.08 94.14
C GLU A 674 42.22 -50.19 94.61
N PRO A 675 41.69 -51.08 93.73
CA PRO A 675 40.58 -51.99 94.06
C PRO A 675 40.92 -53.48 94.28
N GLU A 676 40.04 -54.21 95.00
CA GLU A 676 40.00 -55.69 95.09
C GLU A 676 38.85 -56.31 94.23
N PRO A 677 38.92 -57.56 93.72
CA PRO A 677 37.97 -58.05 92.69
C PRO A 677 37.25 -59.41 92.95
N VAL A 678 35.91 -59.47 92.74
CA VAL A 678 35.10 -60.68 92.45
C VAL A 678 33.77 -60.31 91.70
N PRO A 679 32.90 -61.22 91.17
CA PRO A 679 32.47 -61.14 89.75
C PRO A 679 30.95 -61.04 89.44
N GLU A 680 30.60 -61.12 88.15
CA GLU A 680 29.25 -61.01 87.55
C GLU A 680 28.27 -62.20 87.77
N PRO A 681 26.95 -61.95 87.63
CA PRO A 681 25.92 -62.91 87.25
C PRO A 681 25.30 -62.66 85.84
N ALA A 682 24.58 -63.65 85.30
CA ALA A 682 24.05 -63.69 83.92
C ALA A 682 22.53 -63.34 83.79
N PRO A 683 21.97 -63.16 82.56
CA PRO A 683 20.64 -62.54 82.33
C PRO A 683 19.46 -63.52 82.10
N GLU A 684 18.24 -62.97 81.97
CA GLU A 684 16.96 -63.68 81.72
C GLU A 684 16.10 -63.02 80.57
N PRO A 685 14.99 -63.64 80.09
CA PRO A 685 14.65 -63.63 78.65
C PRO A 685 13.51 -62.70 78.15
N THR A 686 13.32 -62.70 76.82
CA THR A 686 12.36 -61.90 76.04
C THR A 686 11.01 -62.57 75.76
N ALA A 687 9.95 -61.76 75.60
CA ALA A 687 8.61 -62.17 75.15
C ALA A 687 8.33 -61.76 73.68
N PRO A 688 7.36 -62.38 72.96
CA PRO A 688 7.10 -62.12 71.54
C PRO A 688 6.33 -60.82 71.24
N TYR A 689 6.42 -60.37 69.99
CA TYR A 689 5.97 -59.06 69.50
C TYR A 689 4.69 -59.17 68.66
N LEU A 690 3.54 -58.71 69.17
CA LEU A 690 2.21 -58.95 68.56
C LEU A 690 1.57 -57.65 68.04
N TRP A 691 0.85 -57.68 66.91
CA TRP A 691 0.12 -56.51 66.37
C TRP A 691 -1.12 -56.90 65.57
N SER A 692 -2.19 -56.08 65.58
CA SER A 692 -3.33 -56.25 64.67
C SER A 692 -4.08 -54.95 64.33
N ALA A 693 -4.84 -55.01 63.25
CA ALA A 693 -5.71 -53.96 62.73
C ALA A 693 -7.03 -54.55 62.20
N LEU A 694 -8.17 -54.00 62.62
CA LEU A 694 -9.52 -54.44 62.23
C LEU A 694 -10.27 -53.27 61.58
N LYS A 695 -10.89 -53.51 60.41
CA LYS A 695 -11.79 -52.59 59.71
C LYS A 695 -13.23 -53.10 59.77
N ASP A 696 -14.13 -52.31 60.35
CA ASP A 696 -15.55 -52.67 60.49
C ASP A 696 -16.40 -52.30 59.26
N ASP A 697 -17.65 -52.76 59.25
CA ASP A 697 -18.64 -52.49 58.19
C ASP A 697 -18.99 -50.99 58.01
N THR A 698 -18.60 -50.13 58.95
CA THR A 698 -18.76 -48.67 58.86
C THR A 698 -17.51 -47.97 58.32
N GLY A 699 -16.45 -48.74 58.02
CA GLY A 699 -15.19 -48.27 57.44
C GLY A 699 -14.15 -47.82 58.47
N ARG A 700 -14.44 -47.90 59.77
CA ARG A 700 -13.53 -47.48 60.84
C ARG A 700 -12.44 -48.51 61.08
N ILE A 701 -11.27 -48.04 61.53
CA ILE A 701 -10.11 -48.92 61.78
C ILE A 701 -9.73 -48.86 63.27
N ALA A 702 -9.64 -50.02 63.90
CA ALA A 702 -9.09 -50.19 65.25
C ALA A 702 -7.72 -50.89 65.19
N LEU A 703 -6.76 -50.46 66.02
CA LEU A 703 -5.42 -51.06 66.12
C LEU A 703 -5.16 -51.60 67.53
N ALA A 704 -4.45 -52.71 67.64
CA ALA A 704 -4.08 -53.32 68.91
C ALA A 704 -2.68 -53.97 68.87
N GLY A 705 -2.13 -54.28 70.04
CA GLY A 705 -0.81 -54.92 70.19
C GLY A 705 0.33 -53.92 70.45
N GLN A 706 1.47 -54.14 69.83
CA GLN A 706 2.76 -53.49 70.12
C GLN A 706 3.25 -52.66 68.93
N VAL A 707 3.84 -51.50 69.19
CA VAL A 707 4.44 -50.60 68.18
C VAL A 707 5.80 -50.07 68.65
N PRO A 708 6.80 -49.92 67.75
CA PRO A 708 8.20 -49.74 68.18
C PRO A 708 8.52 -48.39 68.83
N ALA A 709 7.75 -47.35 68.50
CA ALA A 709 7.95 -45.98 69.02
C ALA A 709 6.67 -45.15 68.87
N GLN A 710 6.52 -44.10 69.68
CA GLN A 710 5.37 -43.16 69.59
C GLN A 710 5.30 -42.43 68.24
N SER A 711 6.41 -42.33 67.50
CA SER A 711 6.42 -41.81 66.12
C SER A 711 5.55 -42.65 65.17
N MET A 712 5.45 -43.96 65.38
CA MET A 712 4.60 -44.85 64.57
C MET A 712 3.12 -44.56 64.81
N GLN A 713 2.68 -44.43 66.07
CA GLN A 713 1.29 -44.07 66.40
C GLN A 713 0.87 -42.74 65.75
N ARG A 714 1.75 -41.74 65.79
CA ARG A 714 1.52 -40.44 65.12
C ARG A 714 1.44 -40.57 63.60
N LEU A 715 2.28 -41.40 62.97
CA LEU A 715 2.24 -41.68 61.54
C LEU A 715 0.90 -42.33 61.14
N LEU A 716 0.45 -43.32 61.91
CA LEU A 716 -0.80 -44.04 61.65
C LEU A 716 -2.03 -43.14 61.84
N ALA A 717 -2.06 -42.31 62.89
CA ALA A 717 -3.12 -41.33 63.12
C ALA A 717 -3.23 -40.30 61.99
N VAL A 718 -2.10 -39.80 61.46
CA VAL A 718 -2.09 -38.90 60.30
C VAL A 718 -2.51 -39.62 59.02
N ARG A 719 -2.22 -40.92 58.87
CA ARG A 719 -2.47 -41.68 57.64
C ARG A 719 -3.89 -42.22 57.52
N ILE A 720 -4.55 -42.55 58.64
CA ILE A 720 -5.92 -43.09 58.68
C ILE A 720 -6.95 -41.98 58.95
N GLY A 721 -6.59 -40.95 59.71
CA GLY A 721 -7.48 -39.82 60.02
C GLY A 721 -8.37 -40.05 61.25
N PRO A 722 -9.49 -39.31 61.38
CA PRO A 722 -10.27 -39.21 62.64
C PRO A 722 -11.04 -40.48 63.02
N ASP A 723 -11.21 -41.42 62.09
CA ASP A 723 -11.91 -42.70 62.31
C ASP A 723 -10.99 -43.84 62.80
N LEU A 724 -9.78 -43.49 63.26
CA LEU A 724 -8.83 -44.40 63.91
C LEU A 724 -9.11 -44.57 65.41
N ARG A 725 -9.14 -45.82 65.88
CA ARG A 725 -9.13 -46.19 67.31
C ARG A 725 -7.86 -46.98 67.67
N ASP A 726 -6.83 -46.28 68.15
CA ASP A 726 -5.54 -46.88 68.50
C ASP A 726 -5.50 -47.35 69.98
N GLU A 727 -5.32 -48.65 70.20
CA GLU A 727 -5.11 -49.29 71.51
C GLU A 727 -3.69 -49.93 71.62
N THR A 728 -2.75 -49.53 70.77
CA THR A 728 -1.39 -50.10 70.77
C THR A 728 -0.52 -49.59 71.93
N GLN A 729 0.40 -50.45 72.38
CA GLN A 729 1.40 -50.15 73.41
C GLN A 729 2.78 -49.92 72.78
N ILE A 730 3.52 -48.92 73.25
CA ILE A 730 4.87 -48.64 72.76
C ILE A 730 5.85 -49.63 73.39
N VAL A 731 6.40 -50.55 72.59
CA VAL A 731 7.38 -51.56 73.01
C VAL A 731 8.54 -51.55 72.00
N PRO A 732 9.76 -51.15 72.39
CA PRO A 732 10.94 -51.25 71.53
C PRO A 732 11.29 -52.72 71.20
N GLY A 733 11.91 -52.96 70.04
CA GLY A 733 12.36 -54.30 69.64
C GLY A 733 11.48 -55.03 68.61
N ALA A 734 10.68 -54.30 67.83
CA ALA A 734 10.01 -54.87 66.65
C ALA A 734 11.01 -55.51 65.66
N PRO A 735 10.65 -56.59 64.94
CA PRO A 735 11.52 -57.19 63.94
C PRO A 735 11.78 -56.25 62.75
N GLN A 736 12.88 -56.52 62.03
CA GLN A 736 13.24 -55.77 60.82
C GLN A 736 12.14 -55.90 59.75
N GLY A 737 11.82 -54.79 59.06
CA GLY A 737 10.75 -54.71 58.06
C GLY A 737 9.34 -54.46 58.60
N PHE A 738 9.08 -54.71 59.91
CA PHE A 738 7.75 -54.64 60.52
C PHE A 738 6.95 -53.35 60.23
N VAL A 739 7.62 -52.19 60.24
CA VAL A 739 6.97 -50.89 59.99
C VAL A 739 6.48 -50.77 58.55
N THR A 740 7.25 -51.28 57.59
CA THR A 740 6.91 -51.27 56.16
C THR A 740 5.74 -52.22 55.88
N ASP A 741 5.81 -53.44 56.44
CA ASP A 741 4.76 -54.45 56.31
C ASP A 741 3.44 -54.00 56.94
N ALA A 742 3.47 -53.41 58.15
CA ALA A 742 2.27 -52.89 58.81
C ALA A 742 1.55 -51.82 57.97
N LEU A 743 2.31 -50.97 57.27
CA LEU A 743 1.77 -49.94 56.38
C LEU A 743 1.20 -50.55 55.08
N ALA A 744 1.82 -51.60 54.53
CA ALA A 744 1.29 -52.34 53.38
C ALA A 744 0.00 -53.12 53.74
N ALA A 745 -0.05 -53.73 54.92
CA ALA A 745 -1.24 -54.38 55.47
C ALA A 745 -2.41 -53.38 55.61
N LEU A 746 -2.16 -52.20 56.19
CA LEU A 746 -3.17 -51.15 56.33
C LEU A 746 -3.62 -50.55 55.00
N ALA A 747 -2.72 -50.38 54.04
CA ALA A 747 -3.08 -49.95 52.68
C ALA A 747 -3.98 -50.97 51.98
N THR A 748 -3.77 -52.27 52.23
CA THR A 748 -4.61 -53.37 51.75
C THR A 748 -5.98 -53.36 52.44
N LEU A 749 -5.99 -53.26 53.76
CA LEU A 749 -7.19 -53.21 54.61
C LEU A 749 -8.11 -52.03 54.24
N ALA A 750 -7.54 -50.88 53.89
CA ALA A 750 -8.28 -49.70 53.46
C ALA A 750 -9.15 -49.96 52.22
N GLY A 751 -8.67 -50.79 51.28
CA GLY A 751 -9.36 -51.15 50.03
C GLY A 751 -10.40 -52.26 50.15
N LEU A 752 -10.46 -53.00 51.26
CA LEU A 752 -11.53 -53.97 51.55
C LEU A 752 -12.80 -53.25 52.04
N GLN A 753 -13.97 -53.88 51.95
CA GLN A 753 -15.20 -53.34 52.57
C GLN A 753 -15.07 -53.40 54.10
N ASN A 754 -14.80 -54.59 54.61
CA ASN A 754 -14.46 -54.92 55.99
C ASN A 754 -13.28 -55.92 55.99
N GLY A 755 -12.63 -56.13 57.13
CA GLY A 755 -11.55 -57.12 57.23
C GLY A 755 -10.66 -56.97 58.46
N GLU A 756 -9.71 -57.88 58.64
CA GLU A 756 -8.69 -57.86 59.69
C GLU A 756 -7.31 -58.16 59.10
N ALA A 757 -6.26 -57.53 59.63
CA ALA A 757 -4.86 -57.85 59.40
C ALA A 757 -4.12 -58.03 60.73
N HIS A 758 -3.27 -59.05 60.88
CA HIS A 758 -2.50 -59.26 62.11
C HIS A 758 -1.11 -59.87 61.88
N PHE A 759 -0.26 -59.72 62.90
CA PHE A 759 1.10 -60.25 63.00
C PHE A 759 1.29 -60.98 64.35
N ASP A 760 1.66 -62.26 64.31
CA ASP A 760 1.75 -63.14 65.48
C ASP A 760 3.12 -63.16 66.18
N GLY A 761 4.05 -62.30 65.74
CA GLY A 761 5.47 -62.33 66.12
C GLY A 761 6.37 -63.02 65.09
N THR A 762 5.79 -63.71 64.11
CA THR A 762 6.51 -64.46 63.06
C THR A 762 5.86 -64.39 61.67
N HIS A 763 4.53 -64.34 61.56
CA HIS A 763 3.80 -64.41 60.29
C HIS A 763 2.74 -63.30 60.18
N TRP A 764 2.44 -62.91 58.94
CA TRP A 764 1.40 -61.94 58.59
C TRP A 764 0.16 -62.62 57.99
N ALA A 765 -1.03 -62.16 58.38
CA ALA A 765 -2.30 -62.61 57.81
C ALA A 765 -3.28 -61.45 57.56
N ILE A 766 -4.09 -61.55 56.50
CA ILE A 766 -5.18 -60.61 56.16
C ILE A 766 -6.43 -61.39 55.74
N SER A 767 -7.60 -60.97 56.20
CA SER A 767 -8.91 -61.48 55.76
C SER A 767 -9.96 -60.38 55.59
N GLY A 768 -11.01 -60.60 54.80
CA GLY A 768 -12.11 -59.63 54.63
C GLY A 768 -12.87 -59.74 53.30
N LYS A 769 -13.78 -58.79 53.03
CA LYS A 769 -14.56 -58.72 51.78
C LYS A 769 -13.96 -57.73 50.78
N ALA A 770 -13.79 -58.13 49.52
CA ALA A 770 -13.30 -57.26 48.46
C ALA A 770 -14.29 -56.14 48.11
N GLY A 771 -13.78 -54.92 47.92
CA GLY A 771 -14.52 -53.83 47.30
C GLY A 771 -14.54 -53.96 45.78
N ALA A 772 -15.42 -53.19 45.12
CA ALA A 772 -15.41 -53.09 43.67
C ALA A 772 -14.12 -52.37 43.21
N GLY A 773 -13.21 -53.11 42.56
CA GLY A 773 -11.93 -52.58 42.07
C GLY A 773 -10.73 -52.75 43.01
N THR A 774 -10.84 -53.53 44.10
CA THR A 774 -9.71 -53.77 45.02
C THR A 774 -8.64 -54.69 44.42
N ASP A 775 -7.43 -54.18 44.19
CA ASP A 775 -6.23 -54.98 43.87
C ASP A 775 -5.36 -55.17 45.13
N VAL A 776 -5.47 -56.36 45.73
CA VAL A 776 -4.71 -56.77 46.93
C VAL A 776 -3.22 -57.01 46.60
N ALA A 777 -2.89 -57.45 45.39
CA ALA A 777 -1.51 -57.73 45.00
C ALA A 777 -0.72 -56.42 44.80
N ALA A 778 -1.32 -55.41 44.17
CA ALA A 778 -0.71 -54.09 44.00
C ALA A 778 -0.49 -53.34 45.33
N ALA A 779 -1.31 -53.61 46.35
CA ALA A 779 -1.15 -53.05 47.70
C ALA A 779 0.01 -53.70 48.46
N LEU A 780 0.08 -55.03 48.47
CA LEU A 780 1.12 -55.80 49.18
C LEU A 780 2.48 -55.81 48.45
N ALA A 781 2.55 -55.44 47.16
CA ALA A 781 3.81 -55.26 46.42
C ALA A 781 4.76 -54.17 46.98
N LYS A 782 4.41 -53.52 48.09
CA LYS A 782 5.20 -52.54 48.83
C LYS A 782 5.65 -53.02 50.22
N ALA A 783 5.32 -54.25 50.59
CA ALA A 783 5.84 -54.92 51.78
C ALA A 783 7.33 -55.30 51.62
N GLU A 784 8.03 -55.49 52.73
CA GLU A 784 9.33 -56.16 52.78
C GLU A 784 9.16 -57.69 52.86
N THR A 785 8.11 -58.16 53.55
CA THR A 785 7.74 -59.59 53.56
C THR A 785 7.15 -60.02 52.19
N PRO A 786 7.73 -61.03 51.49
CA PRO A 786 7.25 -61.47 50.18
C PRO A 786 5.81 -61.99 50.21
N LEU A 787 5.04 -61.72 49.14
CA LEU A 787 3.60 -62.06 49.04
C LEU A 787 3.27 -63.56 49.30
N ALA A 788 4.22 -64.47 49.08
CA ALA A 788 4.05 -65.91 49.34
C ALA A 788 4.00 -66.27 50.84
N ASP A 789 4.52 -65.40 51.71
CA ASP A 789 4.60 -65.59 53.16
C ASP A 789 3.42 -64.91 53.91
N TRP A 790 2.50 -64.27 53.18
CA TRP A 790 1.25 -63.69 53.71
C TRP A 790 0.09 -64.69 53.60
N THR A 791 -0.66 -64.87 54.69
CA THR A 791 -1.91 -65.66 54.66
C THR A 791 -3.10 -64.78 54.28
N LEU A 792 -3.70 -64.99 53.10
CA LEU A 792 -4.77 -64.14 52.57
C LEU A 792 -6.11 -64.90 52.44
N THR A 793 -7.18 -64.36 53.04
CA THR A 793 -8.55 -64.94 52.98
C THR A 793 -9.58 -63.88 52.58
N ILE A 794 -9.78 -63.69 51.27
CA ILE A 794 -10.63 -62.60 50.74
C ILE A 794 -11.88 -63.16 50.03
N GLU A 795 -13.06 -62.67 50.40
CA GLU A 795 -14.35 -63.00 49.75
C GLU A 795 -14.69 -62.01 48.60
N PRO A 796 -15.31 -62.48 47.50
CA PRO A 796 -15.73 -61.62 46.37
C PRO A 796 -17.01 -60.80 46.67
N PRO A 797 -17.25 -59.69 45.94
CA PRO A 797 -18.39 -58.80 46.18
C PRO A 797 -19.73 -59.33 45.65
N ASP A 798 -20.82 -58.95 46.35
CA ASP A 798 -22.21 -59.27 46.00
C ASP A 798 -22.74 -58.47 44.78
N ALA A 799 -23.70 -59.04 44.04
CA ALA A 799 -24.24 -58.46 42.81
C ALA A 799 -25.57 -57.67 43.02
N PRO A 800 -25.81 -56.56 42.28
CA PRO A 800 -26.95 -55.66 42.50
C PRO A 800 -28.28 -56.16 41.90
N ALA A 801 -29.40 -55.68 42.45
CA ALA A 801 -30.77 -55.97 42.01
C ALA A 801 -31.52 -54.69 41.58
N ILE A 802 -32.60 -54.83 40.79
CA ILE A 802 -33.26 -53.76 40.02
C ILE A 802 -34.76 -53.68 40.33
N ALA A 803 -35.31 -52.47 40.55
CA ALA A 803 -36.74 -52.13 40.39
C ALA A 803 -36.97 -50.61 40.29
N GLU A 804 -37.97 -50.20 39.50
CA GLU A 804 -38.52 -48.83 39.31
C GLU A 804 -39.88 -48.69 40.05
N PRO A 805 -40.62 -47.54 40.08
CA PRO A 805 -40.42 -46.21 39.48
C PRO A 805 -40.43 -45.09 40.59
N GLU A 806 -40.85 -43.81 40.48
CA GLU A 806 -41.65 -43.03 39.51
C GLU A 806 -41.38 -41.49 39.59
N ALA A 807 -42.41 -40.64 39.48
CA ALA A 807 -42.42 -39.17 39.39
C ALA A 807 -42.20 -38.43 40.75
N ASP A 808 -41.92 -37.12 40.84
CA ASP A 808 -42.39 -36.00 39.99
C ASP A 808 -41.55 -34.69 40.08
N VAL A 809 -41.74 -33.79 39.09
CA VAL A 809 -41.29 -32.38 38.92
C VAL A 809 -39.76 -32.09 38.81
N ALA A 810 -39.41 -31.08 37.98
CA ALA A 810 -38.06 -30.79 37.46
C ALA A 810 -37.61 -29.30 37.67
N PRO A 811 -36.42 -28.86 37.18
CA PRO A 811 -35.61 -27.79 37.82
C PRO A 811 -35.63 -26.43 37.07
N PRO A 812 -34.81 -25.42 37.47
CA PRO A 812 -33.39 -25.31 37.06
C PRO A 812 -32.46 -24.93 38.25
N GLU A 813 -31.17 -24.52 38.16
CA GLU A 813 -30.32 -24.17 37.01
C GLU A 813 -28.80 -24.43 37.24
N ALA A 814 -28.10 -24.59 36.11
CA ALA A 814 -26.68 -24.85 35.79
C ALA A 814 -25.51 -24.37 36.68
N LEU A 815 -24.39 -25.13 36.65
CA LEU A 815 -23.18 -24.76 35.88
C LEU A 815 -22.19 -25.95 35.71
N THR A 816 -21.18 -25.81 34.86
CA THR A 816 -20.46 -26.92 34.18
C THR A 816 -18.95 -27.05 34.45
N THR A 817 -18.42 -28.25 34.20
CA THR A 817 -17.00 -28.67 34.19
C THR A 817 -16.19 -28.12 33.00
N PRO A 818 -14.84 -28.14 33.08
CA PRO A 818 -13.96 -28.09 31.91
C PRO A 818 -13.17 -29.40 31.63
N GLU A 819 -12.80 -29.57 30.36
CA GLU A 819 -11.63 -30.28 29.77
C GLU A 819 -11.30 -31.76 30.08
N ALA A 820 -11.12 -32.52 28.99
CA ALA A 820 -10.14 -33.60 28.87
C ALA A 820 -9.66 -33.71 27.40
N LEU A 821 -8.38 -33.97 27.18
CA LEU A 821 -7.75 -34.16 25.85
C LEU A 821 -7.23 -35.60 25.68
N ALA A 822 -6.81 -35.92 24.44
CA ALA A 822 -6.00 -37.06 23.99
C ALA A 822 -6.70 -38.32 23.43
N THR A 823 -6.63 -38.43 22.10
CA THR A 823 -6.64 -39.65 21.27
C THR A 823 -5.40 -40.53 21.54
N PRO A 824 -5.34 -41.83 21.14
CA PRO A 824 -4.70 -42.15 19.85
C PRO A 824 -5.11 -43.46 19.08
N VAL A 825 -5.21 -43.31 17.74
CA VAL A 825 -4.59 -44.17 16.68
C VAL A 825 -5.18 -45.56 16.28
N ALA A 826 -5.18 -45.78 14.94
CA ALA A 826 -5.25 -47.04 14.15
C ALA A 826 -6.58 -47.83 14.12
N GLU A 827 -6.97 -48.52 13.04
CA GLU A 827 -6.55 -48.55 11.60
C GLU A 827 -7.61 -49.34 10.81
N ALA A 828 -8.11 -48.86 9.66
CA ALA A 828 -9.03 -49.62 8.80
C ALA A 828 -9.09 -49.12 7.33
N ALA A 829 -9.42 -50.04 6.42
CA ALA A 829 -9.28 -49.92 4.96
C ALA A 829 -10.37 -49.10 4.22
N GLU A 830 -10.10 -48.89 2.93
CA GLU A 830 -10.88 -48.17 1.93
C GLU A 830 -12.36 -48.58 1.83
N THR A 831 -13.24 -47.60 1.62
CA THR A 831 -14.43 -47.76 0.75
C THR A 831 -14.67 -46.48 -0.05
N GLU A 832 -14.93 -46.62 -1.34
CA GLU A 832 -15.15 -45.53 -2.28
C GLU A 832 -16.60 -45.02 -2.17
N GLN A 833 -16.79 -43.71 -1.98
CA GLN A 833 -18.11 -43.05 -1.92
C GLN A 833 -18.14 -41.78 -2.80
N PRO A 834 -19.29 -41.43 -3.39
CA PRO A 834 -19.35 -40.49 -4.50
C PRO A 834 -19.15 -39.03 -4.10
N ARG A 835 -18.56 -38.27 -5.03
CA ARG A 835 -18.39 -36.82 -4.98
C ARG A 835 -19.75 -36.12 -4.78
N PRO A 836 -19.91 -35.22 -3.78
CA PRO A 836 -21.08 -34.35 -3.69
C PRO A 836 -21.07 -33.31 -4.82
N GLU A 837 -22.26 -32.94 -5.31
CA GLU A 837 -22.40 -31.81 -6.25
C GLU A 837 -21.99 -30.49 -5.58
N PRO A 838 -21.43 -29.52 -6.32
CA PRO A 838 -21.09 -28.22 -5.76
C PRO A 838 -22.37 -27.50 -5.27
N PRO A 839 -22.33 -26.82 -4.11
CA PRO A 839 -23.49 -26.09 -3.62
C PRO A 839 -23.86 -24.95 -4.58
N ALA A 840 -25.16 -24.72 -4.75
CA ALA A 840 -25.68 -23.60 -5.52
C ALA A 840 -25.29 -22.25 -4.87
N ASP A 841 -25.20 -21.19 -5.68
CA ASP A 841 -24.66 -19.88 -5.26
C ASP A 841 -25.27 -19.37 -3.94
N VAL A 842 -24.40 -19.26 -2.93
CA VAL A 842 -24.70 -18.54 -1.70
C VAL A 842 -24.73 -17.06 -2.05
N ALA A 843 -25.87 -16.41 -1.83
CA ALA A 843 -25.98 -14.97 -2.02
C ALA A 843 -25.00 -14.25 -1.07
N ALA A 844 -24.18 -13.35 -1.62
CA ALA A 844 -23.22 -12.56 -0.86
C ALA A 844 -23.92 -11.79 0.28
N ASP A 845 -23.22 -11.64 1.41
CA ASP A 845 -23.66 -10.72 2.45
C ASP A 845 -23.69 -9.29 1.86
N PRO A 846 -24.82 -8.55 1.96
CA PRO A 846 -24.95 -7.22 1.38
C PRO A 846 -23.99 -6.19 2.01
N ASP A 847 -23.58 -6.41 3.26
CA ASP A 847 -22.66 -5.55 3.99
C ASP A 847 -21.17 -5.93 3.75
N TYR A 848 -20.91 -6.98 2.95
CA TYR A 848 -19.54 -7.38 2.59
C TYR A 848 -18.85 -6.33 1.71
N ALA A 849 -17.77 -5.76 2.23
CA ALA A 849 -17.06 -4.65 1.59
C ALA A 849 -15.54 -4.83 1.57
N PHE A 850 -14.92 -4.61 0.41
CA PHE A 850 -13.48 -4.65 0.20
C PHE A 850 -13.05 -3.49 -0.70
N ALA A 851 -11.93 -2.83 -0.41
CA ALA A 851 -11.41 -1.76 -1.26
C ALA A 851 -9.88 -1.75 -1.31
N ALA A 852 -9.33 -1.46 -2.49
CA ALA A 852 -7.91 -1.24 -2.72
C ALA A 852 -7.69 0.09 -3.44
N ARG A 853 -6.74 0.89 -2.95
CA ARG A 853 -6.40 2.21 -3.53
C ARG A 853 -4.93 2.23 -3.92
N ARG A 854 -4.62 2.71 -5.13
CA ARG A 854 -3.27 3.03 -5.58
C ARG A 854 -3.10 4.55 -5.66
N ASP A 855 -2.05 5.10 -5.06
CA ASP A 855 -1.72 6.53 -5.17
C ASP A 855 -0.65 6.82 -6.23
N ALA A 856 -0.36 8.12 -6.42
CA ALA A 856 0.55 8.62 -7.44
C ALA A 856 2.03 8.26 -7.19
N ASP A 857 2.43 8.03 -5.94
CA ASP A 857 3.74 7.45 -5.59
C ASP A 857 3.79 5.94 -5.88
N GLY A 858 2.63 5.34 -6.13
CA GLY A 858 2.47 3.99 -6.64
C GLY A 858 2.21 2.91 -5.60
N ALA A 859 2.11 3.29 -4.32
CA ALA A 859 1.80 2.41 -3.22
C ALA A 859 0.33 1.94 -3.29
N VAL A 860 0.07 0.72 -2.81
CA VAL A 860 -1.29 0.19 -2.70
C VAL A 860 -1.67 0.09 -1.22
N ILE A 861 -2.91 0.43 -0.89
CA ILE A 861 -3.49 0.21 0.44
C ILE A 861 -4.73 -0.67 0.26
N LEU A 862 -4.77 -1.78 1.00
CA LEU A 862 -5.89 -2.72 1.06
C LEU A 862 -6.74 -2.41 2.30
N SER A 863 -8.06 -2.56 2.19
CA SER A 863 -8.99 -2.25 3.29
C SER A 863 -10.30 -3.04 3.21
N GLY A 864 -10.96 -3.23 4.35
CA GLY A 864 -12.26 -3.89 4.45
C GLY A 864 -12.16 -5.37 4.87
N GLN A 865 -12.87 -6.24 4.17
CA GLN A 865 -13.04 -7.66 4.52
C GLN A 865 -12.47 -8.59 3.44
N ILE A 866 -11.87 -9.70 3.88
CA ILE A 866 -11.34 -10.78 3.03
C ILE A 866 -11.76 -12.15 3.62
N PRO A 867 -12.11 -13.17 2.80
CA PRO A 867 -12.68 -14.43 3.30
C PRO A 867 -11.68 -15.37 4.00
N ALA A 868 -10.38 -15.16 3.86
CA ALA A 868 -9.35 -15.95 4.54
C ALA A 868 -8.02 -15.22 4.66
N GLU A 869 -7.26 -15.48 5.72
CA GLU A 869 -5.90 -14.94 5.93
C GLU A 869 -4.91 -15.33 4.82
N ALA A 870 -5.12 -16.49 4.19
CA ALA A 870 -4.38 -16.91 2.99
C ALA A 870 -4.66 -16.01 1.77
N ALA A 871 -5.90 -15.53 1.60
CA ALA A 871 -6.25 -14.59 0.54
C ALA A 871 -5.73 -13.17 0.83
N LEU A 872 -5.65 -12.77 2.10
CA LEU A 872 -5.00 -11.53 2.51
C LEU A 872 -3.51 -11.57 2.15
N SER A 873 -2.84 -12.67 2.48
CA SER A 873 -1.43 -12.90 2.14
C SER A 873 -1.18 -12.90 0.63
N TYR A 874 -2.10 -13.51 -0.14
CA TYR A 874 -2.04 -13.53 -1.61
C TYR A 874 -2.19 -12.13 -2.22
N PHE A 875 -3.19 -11.35 -1.80
CA PHE A 875 -3.39 -9.99 -2.33
C PHE A 875 -2.34 -8.98 -1.86
N ALA A 876 -1.78 -9.16 -0.66
CA ALA A 876 -0.63 -8.39 -0.20
C ALA A 876 0.59 -8.65 -1.09
N ALA A 877 0.91 -9.92 -1.40
CA ALA A 877 2.00 -10.28 -2.31
C ALA A 877 1.76 -9.78 -3.74
N LEU A 878 0.52 -9.88 -4.24
CA LEU A 878 0.12 -9.46 -5.60
C LEU A 878 0.24 -7.95 -5.83
N SER A 879 0.00 -7.14 -4.79
CA SER A 879 -0.07 -5.67 -4.89
C SER A 879 1.08 -4.92 -4.19
N GLN A 880 1.89 -5.62 -3.39
CA GLN A 880 2.85 -5.06 -2.43
C GLN A 880 2.22 -4.04 -1.46
N GLY A 881 0.91 -4.17 -1.22
CA GLY A 881 0.11 -3.17 -0.51
C GLY A 881 0.03 -3.35 1.00
N ASP A 882 -0.20 -2.24 1.70
CA ASP A 882 -0.46 -2.22 3.15
C ASP A 882 -1.77 -2.96 3.47
N THR A 883 -1.73 -3.81 4.48
CA THR A 883 -2.83 -4.66 4.96
C THR A 883 -3.43 -4.21 6.29
N ALA A 884 -2.88 -3.17 6.93
CA ALA A 884 -3.26 -2.76 8.30
C ALA A 884 -4.75 -2.39 8.48
N ALA A 885 -5.47 -2.11 7.39
CA ALA A 885 -6.90 -1.78 7.38
C ALA A 885 -7.82 -2.94 6.91
N VAL A 886 -7.31 -4.18 6.84
CA VAL A 886 -8.06 -5.37 6.40
C VAL A 886 -8.38 -6.30 7.58
N SER A 887 -9.57 -6.90 7.53
CA SER A 887 -10.08 -7.89 8.49
C SER A 887 -10.48 -9.19 7.77
N VAL A 888 -10.39 -10.33 8.46
CA VAL A 888 -10.89 -11.60 7.94
C VAL A 888 -12.35 -11.77 8.35
N ALA A 889 -13.24 -12.02 7.40
CA ALA A 889 -14.68 -12.21 7.64
C ALA A 889 -15.33 -13.11 6.57
N ASP A 890 -16.27 -13.95 7.01
CA ASP A 890 -17.15 -14.75 6.14
C ASP A 890 -18.19 -13.87 5.42
N GLY A 891 -18.75 -14.36 4.31
CA GLY A 891 -19.84 -13.69 3.56
C GLY A 891 -19.50 -13.29 2.12
N ALA A 892 -18.24 -13.45 1.69
CA ALA A 892 -17.81 -13.19 0.32
C ALA A 892 -18.50 -14.11 -0.72
N PRO A 893 -18.86 -13.62 -1.92
CA PRO A 893 -19.39 -14.47 -2.99
C PRO A 893 -18.35 -15.47 -3.54
N SER A 894 -18.85 -16.52 -4.19
CA SER A 894 -18.06 -17.53 -4.93
C SER A 894 -17.10 -16.92 -5.96
N SER A 895 -17.47 -15.80 -6.61
CA SER A 895 -16.64 -15.08 -7.58
C SER A 895 -15.67 -14.05 -6.96
N PHE A 896 -15.67 -13.85 -5.63
CA PHE A 896 -14.90 -12.78 -4.99
C PHE A 896 -13.40 -12.84 -5.31
N LEU A 897 -12.75 -13.98 -5.08
CA LEU A 897 -11.31 -14.13 -5.27
C LEU A 897 -10.83 -13.88 -6.71
N PRO A 898 -11.40 -14.51 -7.77
CA PRO A 898 -10.97 -14.24 -9.15
C PRO A 898 -11.25 -12.80 -9.61
N SER A 899 -12.38 -12.21 -9.22
CA SER A 899 -12.69 -10.82 -9.57
C SER A 899 -11.83 -9.82 -8.78
N ALA A 900 -11.49 -10.10 -7.52
CA ALA A 900 -10.57 -9.29 -6.71
C ALA A 900 -9.15 -9.29 -7.28
N GLU A 901 -8.62 -10.46 -7.67
CA GLU A 901 -7.33 -10.55 -8.37
C GLU A 901 -7.35 -9.76 -9.69
N THR A 902 -8.41 -9.92 -10.49
CA THR A 902 -8.58 -9.20 -11.77
C THR A 902 -8.58 -7.69 -11.54
N GLY A 903 -9.29 -7.23 -10.51
CA GLY A 903 -9.33 -5.82 -10.10
C GLY A 903 -7.99 -5.28 -9.62
N LEU A 904 -7.25 -6.04 -8.80
CA LEU A 904 -5.93 -5.65 -8.29
C LEU A 904 -4.90 -5.60 -9.42
N ARG A 905 -4.88 -6.59 -10.32
CA ARG A 905 -4.02 -6.56 -11.52
C ARG A 905 -4.36 -5.38 -12.44
N ALA A 906 -5.66 -5.09 -12.62
CA ALA A 906 -6.10 -3.92 -13.39
C ALA A 906 -5.69 -2.59 -12.73
N LEU A 907 -5.82 -2.47 -11.40
CA LEU A 907 -5.39 -1.31 -10.61
C LEU A 907 -3.89 -1.01 -10.76
N MET A 908 -3.05 -2.03 -10.93
CA MET A 908 -1.59 -1.87 -11.11
C MET A 908 -1.18 -1.24 -12.46
N TYR A 909 -2.06 -1.22 -13.47
CA TYR A 909 -1.84 -0.51 -14.74
C TYR A 909 -2.26 0.97 -14.70
N LEU A 910 -2.84 1.45 -13.59
CA LEU A 910 -3.25 2.85 -13.42
C LEU A 910 -2.15 3.63 -12.69
N SER A 911 -1.91 4.88 -13.09
CA SER A 911 -0.98 5.79 -12.38
C SER A 911 -1.45 6.04 -10.95
N GLU A 912 -2.76 6.20 -10.80
CA GLU A 912 -3.51 6.35 -9.55
C GLU A 912 -4.88 5.70 -9.76
N GLY A 913 -5.49 5.14 -8.73
CA GLY A 913 -6.80 4.52 -8.88
C GLY A 913 -7.39 3.90 -7.63
N ARG A 914 -8.61 3.41 -7.78
CA ARG A 914 -9.40 2.81 -6.71
C ARG A 914 -10.25 1.66 -7.25
N LEU A 915 -10.15 0.54 -6.56
CA LEU A 915 -10.97 -0.66 -6.69
C LEU A 915 -11.87 -0.74 -5.45
N ASP A 916 -13.17 -0.89 -5.64
CA ASP A 916 -14.13 -1.14 -4.55
C ASP A 916 -15.04 -2.31 -4.91
N PHE A 917 -15.35 -3.14 -3.91
CA PHE A 917 -16.43 -4.10 -3.89
C PHE A 917 -17.41 -3.73 -2.77
N SER A 918 -18.68 -3.54 -3.12
CA SER A 918 -19.76 -3.33 -2.15
C SER A 918 -21.11 -3.72 -2.74
N ALA A 919 -22.05 -4.16 -1.90
CA ALA A 919 -23.41 -4.56 -2.31
C ALA A 919 -23.44 -5.49 -3.55
N GLY A 920 -22.51 -6.44 -3.61
CA GLY A 920 -22.40 -7.44 -4.68
C GLY A 920 -21.86 -6.93 -6.03
N LYS A 921 -21.18 -5.78 -6.08
CA LYS A 921 -20.67 -5.17 -7.32
C LYS A 921 -19.24 -4.69 -7.19
N TRP A 922 -18.47 -4.83 -8.28
CA TRP A 922 -17.14 -4.27 -8.43
C TRP A 922 -17.17 -2.93 -9.17
N SER A 923 -16.36 -1.97 -8.71
CA SER A 923 -16.03 -0.76 -9.44
C SER A 923 -14.53 -0.52 -9.48
N LEU A 924 -14.00 -0.10 -10.64
CA LEU A 924 -12.62 0.36 -10.81
C LEU A 924 -12.61 1.74 -11.48
N ALA A 925 -11.95 2.71 -10.84
CA ALA A 925 -11.78 4.06 -11.35
C ALA A 925 -10.32 4.52 -11.23
N GLY A 926 -9.86 5.41 -12.11
CA GLY A 926 -8.54 6.03 -12.01
C GLY A 926 -7.93 6.49 -13.33
N THR A 927 -6.73 7.04 -13.26
CA THR A 927 -6.00 7.64 -14.39
C THR A 927 -5.02 6.63 -14.96
N ALA A 928 -5.20 6.20 -16.21
CA ALA A 928 -4.23 5.35 -16.91
C ALA A 928 -3.14 6.21 -17.57
N PRO A 929 -1.84 5.88 -17.44
CA PRO A 929 -0.74 6.74 -17.90
C PRO A 929 -0.74 6.98 -19.41
N ASN A 930 -1.29 6.07 -20.20
CA ASN A 930 -1.43 6.19 -21.65
C ASN A 930 -2.58 5.31 -22.18
N ALA A 931 -2.90 5.46 -23.46
CA ALA A 931 -3.98 4.73 -24.12
C ALA A 931 -3.78 3.21 -24.15
N GLY A 932 -2.53 2.71 -24.15
CA GLY A 932 -2.20 1.29 -24.09
C GLY A 932 -2.52 0.69 -22.72
N ALA A 933 -2.08 1.35 -21.64
CA ALA A 933 -2.43 0.97 -20.28
C ALA A 933 -3.95 0.97 -20.06
N ARG A 934 -4.66 1.98 -20.57
CA ARG A 934 -6.13 2.03 -20.54
C ARG A 934 -6.79 0.86 -21.29
N ALA A 935 -6.22 0.43 -22.42
CA ALA A 935 -6.70 -0.74 -23.14
C ALA A 935 -6.44 -2.04 -22.37
N ALA A 936 -5.26 -2.19 -21.73
CA ALA A 936 -4.92 -3.34 -20.89
C ALA A 936 -5.87 -3.47 -19.68
N VAL A 937 -6.17 -2.37 -19.00
CA VAL A 937 -7.15 -2.32 -17.88
C VAL A 937 -8.54 -2.80 -18.34
N LEU A 938 -9.03 -2.26 -19.46
CA LEU A 938 -10.35 -2.63 -19.99
C LEU A 938 -10.39 -4.08 -20.50
N ALA A 939 -9.29 -4.59 -21.07
CA ALA A 939 -9.16 -5.98 -21.50
C ALA A 939 -9.11 -6.97 -20.31
N ALA A 940 -8.37 -6.64 -19.25
CA ALA A 940 -8.32 -7.45 -18.03
C ALA A 940 -9.70 -7.58 -17.38
N ILE A 941 -10.43 -6.47 -17.24
CA ILE A 941 -11.78 -6.45 -16.67
C ILE A 941 -12.80 -7.18 -17.56
N ALA A 942 -12.68 -7.05 -18.88
CA ALA A 942 -13.50 -7.82 -19.83
C ALA A 942 -13.20 -9.33 -19.82
N GLY A 943 -12.07 -9.73 -19.25
CA GLY A 943 -11.65 -11.13 -19.08
C GLY A 943 -11.90 -11.72 -17.69
N ASP A 944 -12.57 -11.02 -16.77
CA ASP A 944 -12.87 -11.47 -15.40
C ASP A 944 -13.51 -12.87 -15.37
N PRO A 945 -12.80 -13.92 -14.90
CA PRO A 945 -13.33 -15.27 -14.87
C PRO A 945 -14.40 -15.48 -13.78
N GLY A 946 -14.59 -14.50 -12.88
CA GLY A 946 -15.74 -14.45 -11.97
C GLY A 946 -17.06 -14.02 -12.65
N GLY A 947 -17.00 -13.52 -13.89
CA GLY A 947 -18.18 -13.13 -14.67
C GLY A 947 -18.98 -11.96 -14.10
N THR A 948 -18.39 -11.16 -13.21
CA THR A 948 -19.11 -10.16 -12.42
C THR A 948 -19.41 -8.89 -13.25
N ARG A 949 -20.45 -8.13 -12.88
CA ARG A 949 -20.79 -6.89 -13.58
C ARG A 949 -20.05 -5.68 -13.01
N TRP A 950 -18.96 -5.30 -13.68
CA TRP A 950 -18.12 -4.16 -13.32
C TRP A 950 -18.72 -2.79 -13.67
N ILE A 951 -18.33 -1.78 -12.90
CA ILE A 951 -18.49 -0.35 -13.21
C ILE A 951 -17.10 0.25 -13.40
N THR A 952 -16.78 0.75 -14.61
CA THR A 952 -15.43 1.22 -14.95
C THR A 952 -15.41 2.70 -15.33
N ALA A 953 -14.50 3.46 -14.72
CA ALA A 953 -14.29 4.88 -14.98
C ALA A 953 -12.78 5.17 -15.11
N ILE A 954 -12.22 4.80 -16.27
CA ILE A 954 -10.79 4.93 -16.55
C ILE A 954 -10.55 6.11 -17.49
N ASP A 955 -9.83 7.10 -17.00
CA ASP A 955 -9.47 8.32 -17.74
C ASP A 955 -8.01 8.28 -18.22
N LEU A 956 -7.63 9.29 -19.00
CA LEU A 956 -6.26 9.53 -19.45
C LEU A 956 -5.80 10.91 -18.94
N PRO A 957 -4.51 11.11 -18.65
CA PRO A 957 -3.98 12.40 -18.24
C PRO A 957 -4.24 13.47 -19.32
N PRO A 958 -4.48 14.74 -18.95
CA PRO A 958 -4.72 15.80 -19.89
C PRO A 958 -3.50 16.00 -20.83
N PRO A 959 -3.72 16.24 -22.14
CA PRO A 959 -2.64 16.36 -23.11
C PRO A 959 -1.78 17.60 -22.83
N GLY A 960 -0.61 17.37 -22.24
CA GLY A 960 0.32 18.42 -21.80
C GLY A 960 1.29 17.98 -20.69
N ALA A 961 1.00 16.89 -19.98
CA ALA A 961 1.79 16.42 -18.84
C ALA A 961 2.93 15.42 -19.20
N GLU A 962 3.71 15.68 -20.25
CA GLU A 962 4.94 14.91 -20.55
C GLU A 962 6.22 15.66 -20.11
N PRO A 963 7.12 15.04 -19.32
CA PRO A 963 8.43 15.62 -19.02
C PRO A 963 9.38 15.49 -20.23
N VAL A 964 9.58 16.60 -20.95
CA VAL A 964 10.43 16.64 -22.15
C VAL A 964 11.92 16.46 -21.79
N ALA A 965 12.47 15.28 -22.05
CA ALA A 965 13.89 14.95 -21.80
C ALA A 965 14.58 14.26 -22.99
N LEU A 966 14.81 15.02 -24.07
CA LEU A 966 16.01 14.95 -24.93
C LEU A 966 16.58 13.57 -25.33
N LEU A 967 16.18 13.02 -26.49
CA LEU A 967 17.14 12.43 -27.48
C LEU A 967 16.58 12.13 -28.90
N ALA A 968 15.58 12.87 -29.38
CA ALA A 968 15.00 12.68 -30.71
C ALA A 968 15.91 13.20 -31.86
N SER A 969 16.95 12.45 -32.22
CA SER A 969 17.93 12.82 -33.27
C SER A 969 18.47 11.66 -34.14
N ARG A 970 17.66 10.62 -34.39
CA ARG A 970 17.93 9.66 -35.49
C ARG A 970 16.64 8.95 -35.93
N PRO A 971 16.39 8.76 -37.25
CA PRO A 971 15.42 7.76 -37.68
C PRO A 971 15.96 6.37 -37.33
N ALA A 972 15.11 5.52 -36.73
CA ALA A 972 15.50 4.17 -36.38
C ALA A 972 15.77 3.34 -37.65
N GLN A 973 17.00 2.81 -37.75
CA GLN A 973 17.20 1.55 -38.47
C GLN A 973 16.82 0.43 -37.49
N PRO A 974 16.21 -0.69 -37.95
CA PRO A 974 15.98 -1.83 -37.07
C PRO A 974 17.32 -2.31 -36.52
N ALA A 975 17.39 -2.51 -35.21
CA ALA A 975 18.61 -2.98 -34.56
C ALA A 975 18.96 -4.39 -35.05
N ASP A 976 20.21 -4.61 -35.45
CA ASP A 976 20.69 -5.92 -35.86
C ASP A 976 20.96 -6.82 -34.64
N ILE A 977 19.87 -7.33 -34.07
CA ILE A 977 19.89 -8.25 -32.92
C ILE A 977 20.34 -9.66 -33.29
N SER A 978 20.64 -9.95 -34.57
CA SER A 978 20.87 -11.32 -35.05
C SER A 978 22.07 -12.01 -34.39
N GLY A 979 23.12 -11.23 -34.06
CA GLY A 979 24.29 -11.72 -33.33
C GLY A 979 23.95 -12.19 -31.91
N CYS A 980 23.39 -11.29 -31.07
CA CYS A 980 23.08 -11.63 -29.68
C CYS A 980 21.96 -12.68 -29.59
N ALA A 981 20.96 -12.63 -30.47
CA ALA A 981 19.84 -13.57 -30.43
C ALA A 981 20.29 -15.02 -30.65
N ALA A 982 21.33 -15.25 -31.45
CA ALA A 982 21.94 -16.57 -31.61
C ALA A 982 22.69 -17.02 -30.34
N GLN A 983 23.42 -16.12 -29.68
CA GLN A 983 24.18 -16.41 -28.46
C GLN A 983 23.26 -16.70 -27.27
N VAL A 984 22.27 -15.83 -27.03
CA VAL A 984 21.23 -16.02 -26.00
C VAL A 984 20.45 -17.32 -26.22
N ALA A 985 20.14 -17.66 -27.48
CA ALA A 985 19.50 -18.94 -27.81
C ALA A 985 20.42 -20.15 -27.54
N GLU A 986 21.73 -20.03 -27.73
CA GLU A 986 22.69 -21.08 -27.37
C GLU A 986 22.77 -21.28 -25.85
N VAL A 987 22.91 -20.20 -25.06
CA VAL A 987 22.89 -20.28 -23.58
C VAL A 987 21.60 -20.92 -23.08
N SER A 988 20.47 -20.49 -23.63
CA SER A 988 19.15 -21.04 -23.35
C SER A 988 19.02 -22.53 -23.71
N ALA A 989 19.49 -22.94 -24.88
CA ALA A 989 19.39 -24.32 -25.35
C ALA A 989 20.17 -25.33 -24.50
N ARG A 990 21.18 -24.90 -23.73
CA ARG A 990 21.94 -25.77 -22.82
C ARG A 990 21.17 -26.14 -21.54
N ASN A 991 20.04 -25.49 -21.26
CA ASN A 991 19.22 -25.65 -20.05
C ASN A 991 20.05 -25.68 -18.75
N SER A 992 20.98 -24.73 -18.62
CA SER A 992 21.96 -24.64 -17.53
C SER A 992 21.50 -23.79 -16.34
N ILE A 993 20.34 -23.14 -16.43
CA ILE A 993 19.71 -22.44 -15.30
C ILE A 993 18.84 -23.46 -14.55
N LEU A 994 19.31 -23.85 -13.36
CA LEU A 994 18.71 -24.91 -12.55
C LEU A 994 18.13 -24.35 -11.25
N PHE A 995 17.11 -25.02 -10.74
CA PHE A 995 16.36 -24.62 -9.54
C PHE A 995 16.30 -25.76 -8.52
N GLN A 996 16.08 -25.41 -7.25
CA GLN A 996 15.73 -26.39 -6.22
C GLN A 996 14.37 -27.05 -6.53
N SER A 997 14.22 -28.31 -6.12
CA SER A 997 13.01 -29.11 -6.40
C SER A 997 11.76 -28.44 -5.81
N GLY A 998 10.70 -28.32 -6.62
CA GLY A 998 9.45 -27.65 -6.22
C GLY A 998 9.52 -26.13 -6.04
N ALA A 999 10.69 -25.50 -6.19
CA ALA A 999 10.89 -24.08 -5.87
C ALA A 999 11.39 -23.24 -7.05
N ALA A 1000 11.30 -21.91 -6.89
CA ALA A 1000 11.90 -20.91 -7.78
C ALA A 1000 13.30 -20.44 -7.34
N ILE A 1001 13.90 -21.10 -6.34
CA ILE A 1001 15.25 -20.80 -5.86
C ILE A 1001 16.27 -21.34 -6.86
N ILE A 1002 17.01 -20.44 -7.52
CA ILE A 1002 18.12 -20.76 -8.43
C ILE A 1002 19.26 -21.45 -7.67
N THR A 1003 19.89 -22.46 -8.27
CA THR A 1003 21.07 -23.12 -7.68
C THR A 1003 22.36 -22.42 -8.08
N ALA A 1004 23.34 -22.35 -7.17
CA ALA A 1004 24.66 -21.72 -7.41
C ALA A 1004 25.50 -22.35 -8.54
N THR A 1005 25.08 -23.48 -9.12
CA THR A 1005 25.63 -24.03 -10.37
C THR A 1005 25.22 -23.23 -11.61
N SER A 1006 24.21 -22.35 -11.49
CA SER A 1006 23.61 -21.57 -12.57
C SER A 1006 24.27 -20.21 -12.77
N GLU A 1007 25.00 -19.70 -11.77
CA GLU A 1007 25.66 -18.38 -11.81
C GLU A 1007 26.45 -18.15 -13.11
N PRO A 1008 27.30 -19.08 -13.60
CA PRO A 1008 28.07 -18.83 -14.83
C PRO A 1008 27.19 -18.68 -16.08
N ALA A 1009 26.03 -19.33 -16.12
CA ALA A 1009 25.09 -19.22 -17.23
C ALA A 1009 24.30 -17.90 -17.17
N LEU A 1010 24.05 -17.37 -15.96
CA LEU A 1010 23.44 -16.05 -15.76
C LEU A 1010 24.45 -14.92 -16.08
N ASP A 1011 25.72 -15.11 -15.75
CA ASP A 1011 26.81 -14.19 -16.09
C ASP A 1011 27.01 -14.10 -17.62
N GLU A 1012 27.05 -15.25 -18.31
CA GLU A 1012 27.14 -15.35 -19.77
C GLU A 1012 25.91 -14.72 -20.45
N LEU A 1013 24.70 -15.06 -19.97
CA LEU A 1013 23.45 -14.48 -20.48
C LEU A 1013 23.38 -12.95 -20.30
N ALA A 1014 23.83 -12.42 -19.16
CA ALA A 1014 23.88 -10.98 -18.93
C ALA A 1014 24.87 -10.28 -19.89
N ALA A 1015 26.02 -10.91 -20.18
CA ALA A 1015 26.98 -10.39 -21.14
C ALA A 1015 26.44 -10.37 -22.58
N ASP A 1016 25.76 -11.44 -23.01
CA ASP A 1016 25.13 -11.51 -24.34
C ASP A 1016 23.96 -10.51 -24.47
N LEU A 1017 23.16 -10.33 -23.42
CA LEU A 1017 22.07 -9.35 -23.40
C LEU A 1017 22.57 -7.89 -23.36
N ALA A 1018 23.76 -7.64 -22.82
CA ALA A 1018 24.42 -6.34 -22.90
C ALA A 1018 24.92 -6.02 -24.32
N ALA A 1019 25.23 -7.03 -25.14
CA ALA A 1019 25.65 -6.84 -26.54
C ALA A 1019 24.53 -6.33 -27.46
N CYS A 1020 23.27 -6.37 -27.03
CA CYS A 1020 22.13 -5.80 -27.74
C CYS A 1020 21.16 -5.08 -26.79
N ALA A 1021 21.63 -3.95 -26.23
CA ALA A 1021 20.94 -3.16 -25.20
C ALA A 1021 19.48 -2.78 -25.51
N ASP A 1022 19.14 -2.57 -26.79
CA ASP A 1022 17.85 -2.01 -27.23
C ASP A 1022 16.73 -3.05 -27.40
N ALA A 1023 17.02 -4.35 -27.31
CA ALA A 1023 16.08 -5.42 -27.67
C ALA A 1023 15.18 -5.87 -26.51
N VAL A 1024 13.94 -6.27 -26.78
CA VAL A 1024 13.02 -6.84 -25.77
C VAL A 1024 13.44 -8.27 -25.43
N VAL A 1025 13.35 -8.65 -24.15
CA VAL A 1025 13.81 -9.95 -23.64
C VAL A 1025 12.66 -10.64 -22.90
N HIS A 1026 12.18 -11.76 -23.43
CA HIS A 1026 11.23 -12.64 -22.75
C HIS A 1026 12.01 -13.74 -22.02
N VAL A 1027 11.68 -13.97 -20.76
CA VAL A 1027 12.15 -15.10 -19.97
C VAL A 1027 10.95 -16.04 -19.80
N GLU A 1028 11.00 -17.17 -20.50
CA GLU A 1028 9.89 -18.10 -20.71
C GLU A 1028 10.11 -19.37 -19.85
N GLY A 1029 9.31 -19.53 -18.81
CA GLY A 1029 9.42 -20.62 -17.84
C GLY A 1029 8.54 -21.83 -18.18
N HIS A 1030 9.07 -23.04 -17.96
CA HIS A 1030 8.38 -24.30 -18.24
C HIS A 1030 8.60 -25.35 -17.13
N THR A 1031 7.63 -26.26 -16.98
CA THR A 1031 7.69 -27.44 -16.09
C THR A 1031 7.51 -28.74 -16.86
N ASP A 1032 7.70 -29.87 -16.18
CA ASP A 1032 7.10 -31.15 -16.56
C ASP A 1032 5.63 -31.22 -16.09
N SER A 1033 4.95 -32.32 -16.44
CA SER A 1033 3.54 -32.59 -16.08
C SER A 1033 3.37 -33.33 -14.75
N ASP A 1034 4.26 -33.13 -13.78
CA ASP A 1034 4.11 -33.69 -12.44
C ASP A 1034 3.52 -32.65 -11.50
N GLY A 1035 2.37 -32.96 -10.88
CA GLY A 1035 1.64 -32.05 -10.00
C GLY A 1035 0.39 -31.45 -10.65
N ASP A 1036 -0.15 -30.39 -10.05
CA ASP A 1036 -1.30 -29.66 -10.57
C ASP A 1036 -0.88 -28.64 -11.65
N ALA A 1037 -1.71 -28.49 -12.68
CA ALA A 1037 -1.43 -27.61 -13.82
C ALA A 1037 -1.36 -26.12 -13.44
N GLY A 1038 -2.17 -25.67 -12.48
CA GLY A 1038 -2.15 -24.30 -11.96
C GLY A 1038 -0.92 -24.04 -11.10
N LEU A 1039 -0.55 -24.98 -10.21
CA LEU A 1039 0.70 -24.91 -9.45
C LEU A 1039 1.93 -24.93 -10.37
N ASN A 1040 1.91 -25.74 -11.43
CA ASN A 1040 2.98 -25.78 -12.44
C ASN A 1040 3.08 -24.48 -13.25
N LEU A 1041 1.94 -23.87 -13.60
CA LEU A 1041 1.93 -22.55 -14.23
C LEU A 1041 2.52 -21.48 -13.28
N ALA A 1042 2.07 -21.41 -12.03
CA ALA A 1042 2.59 -20.46 -11.03
C ALA A 1042 4.09 -20.65 -10.77
N LEU A 1043 4.55 -21.90 -10.61
CA LEU A 1043 5.96 -22.25 -10.44
C LEU A 1043 6.80 -21.87 -11.67
N SER A 1044 6.23 -21.90 -12.88
CA SER A 1044 6.92 -21.48 -14.10
C SER A 1044 7.07 -19.95 -14.20
N VAL A 1045 6.07 -19.17 -13.76
CA VAL A 1045 6.14 -17.70 -13.67
C VAL A 1045 7.21 -17.31 -12.66
N ALA A 1046 7.11 -17.82 -11.42
CA ALA A 1046 8.05 -17.49 -10.35
C ALA A 1046 9.52 -17.82 -10.70
N ARG A 1047 9.75 -18.88 -11.49
CA ARG A 1047 11.10 -19.22 -12.01
C ARG A 1047 11.60 -18.23 -13.06
N ALA A 1048 10.72 -17.72 -13.93
CA ALA A 1048 11.08 -16.66 -14.88
C ALA A 1048 11.38 -15.34 -14.16
N GLU A 1049 10.57 -14.97 -13.16
CA GLU A 1049 10.76 -13.78 -12.32
C GLU A 1049 12.08 -13.84 -11.53
N ALA A 1050 12.42 -15.00 -10.94
CA ALA A 1050 13.70 -15.21 -10.26
C ALA A 1050 14.92 -15.03 -11.18
N VAL A 1051 14.81 -15.45 -12.45
CA VAL A 1051 15.87 -15.23 -13.46
C VAL A 1051 15.95 -13.76 -13.88
N ILE A 1052 14.81 -13.06 -13.99
CA ILE A 1052 14.80 -11.61 -14.22
C ILE A 1052 15.48 -10.86 -13.08
N ALA A 1053 15.18 -11.17 -11.82
CA ALA A 1053 15.85 -10.58 -10.67
C ALA A 1053 17.37 -10.79 -10.73
N ALA A 1054 17.82 -12.03 -10.98
CA ALA A 1054 19.24 -12.38 -11.09
C ALA A 1054 19.96 -11.72 -12.29
N LEU A 1055 19.24 -11.34 -13.35
CA LEU A 1055 19.76 -10.57 -14.50
C LEU A 1055 19.78 -9.05 -14.23
N VAL A 1056 18.80 -8.53 -13.47
CA VAL A 1056 18.77 -7.13 -13.03
C VAL A 1056 19.92 -6.84 -12.06
N GLU A 1057 20.22 -7.75 -11.13
CA GLU A 1057 21.42 -7.69 -10.27
C GLU A 1057 22.72 -7.66 -11.08
N ARG A 1058 22.72 -8.26 -12.28
CA ARG A 1058 23.84 -8.25 -13.25
C ARG A 1058 23.84 -7.04 -14.19
N GLY A 1059 22.94 -6.07 -13.97
CA GLY A 1059 22.89 -4.80 -14.71
C GLY A 1059 22.09 -4.83 -16.00
N VAL A 1060 21.33 -5.90 -16.29
CA VAL A 1060 20.38 -5.89 -17.42
C VAL A 1060 19.18 -5.02 -17.03
N SER A 1061 18.82 -4.05 -17.88
CA SER A 1061 17.75 -3.08 -17.58
C SER A 1061 16.39 -3.79 -17.33
N PRO A 1062 15.68 -3.51 -16.21
CA PRO A 1062 14.35 -4.07 -15.95
C PRO A 1062 13.33 -3.72 -17.04
N ALA A 1063 13.43 -2.52 -17.63
CA ALA A 1063 12.46 -1.99 -18.59
C ALA A 1063 12.41 -2.70 -19.97
N ARG A 1064 13.14 -3.81 -20.11
CA ARG A 1064 13.18 -4.67 -21.32
C ARG A 1064 13.05 -6.16 -21.00
N LEU A 1065 12.81 -6.54 -19.74
CA LEU A 1065 12.72 -7.92 -19.26
C LEU A 1065 11.27 -8.30 -18.92
N TYR A 1066 10.76 -9.39 -19.50
CA TYR A 1066 9.38 -9.85 -19.35
C TYR A 1066 9.31 -11.32 -18.93
N ALA A 1067 8.70 -11.61 -17.77
CA ALA A 1067 8.45 -12.98 -17.32
C ALA A 1067 7.22 -13.55 -18.04
N VAL A 1068 7.33 -14.78 -18.53
CA VAL A 1068 6.21 -15.53 -19.11
C VAL A 1068 6.24 -16.95 -18.55
N GLY A 1069 5.20 -17.38 -17.86
CA GLY A 1069 5.04 -18.77 -17.44
C GLY A 1069 4.17 -19.55 -18.42
N TYR A 1070 4.62 -20.73 -18.84
CA TYR A 1070 3.84 -21.66 -19.66
C TYR A 1070 3.44 -22.94 -18.90
N GLY A 1071 3.96 -23.16 -17.70
CA GLY A 1071 3.80 -24.41 -16.95
C GLY A 1071 4.20 -25.62 -17.80
N GLU A 1072 3.35 -26.65 -17.79
CA GLU A 1072 3.52 -27.85 -18.59
C GLU A 1072 3.03 -27.72 -20.05
N SER A 1073 2.37 -26.61 -20.41
CA SER A 1073 1.59 -26.50 -21.67
C SER A 1073 2.43 -26.47 -22.96
N ALA A 1074 3.75 -26.26 -22.84
CA ALA A 1074 4.70 -26.23 -23.95
C ALA A 1074 5.89 -27.20 -23.72
N PRO A 1075 5.64 -28.52 -23.75
CA PRO A 1075 6.68 -29.54 -23.62
C PRO A 1075 7.51 -29.65 -24.92
N VAL A 1076 8.80 -29.92 -24.77
CA VAL A 1076 9.76 -30.17 -25.88
C VAL A 1076 10.19 -31.63 -25.97
N ALA A 1077 9.88 -32.44 -24.96
CA ALA A 1077 10.16 -33.87 -24.89
C ALA A 1077 9.01 -34.63 -24.20
N ASP A 1078 9.04 -35.96 -24.28
CA ASP A 1078 7.98 -36.81 -23.71
C ASP A 1078 8.00 -36.84 -22.17
N ASN A 1079 6.94 -36.28 -21.56
CA ASN A 1079 6.68 -36.35 -20.13
C ASN A 1079 6.48 -37.80 -19.61
N GLY A 1080 6.25 -38.79 -20.48
CA GLY A 1080 6.29 -40.20 -20.11
C GLY A 1080 7.65 -40.71 -19.63
N THR A 1081 8.74 -39.94 -19.80
CA THR A 1081 10.10 -40.34 -19.43
C THR A 1081 10.76 -39.35 -18.47
N ALA A 1082 11.56 -39.87 -17.52
CA ALA A 1082 12.29 -39.02 -16.56
C ALA A 1082 13.27 -38.03 -17.24
N GLU A 1083 13.83 -38.42 -18.38
CA GLU A 1083 14.71 -37.56 -19.20
C GLU A 1083 13.91 -36.48 -19.95
N GLY A 1084 12.76 -36.82 -20.53
CA GLY A 1084 11.88 -35.83 -21.16
C GLY A 1084 11.33 -34.81 -20.15
N LYS A 1085 10.94 -35.27 -18.96
CA LYS A 1085 10.61 -34.42 -17.81
C LYS A 1085 11.77 -33.48 -17.40
N ARG A 1086 13.03 -33.92 -17.50
CA ARG A 1086 14.22 -33.09 -17.26
C ARG A 1086 14.45 -32.03 -18.34
N LEU A 1087 14.05 -32.30 -19.59
CA LEU A 1087 14.10 -31.34 -20.70
C LEU A 1087 12.92 -30.35 -20.69
N ASN A 1088 11.76 -30.76 -20.17
CA ASN A 1088 10.58 -29.91 -20.07
C ASN A 1088 10.70 -28.87 -18.94
N ARG A 1089 11.30 -29.22 -17.81
CA ARG A 1089 11.75 -28.25 -16.78
C ARG A 1089 12.92 -27.41 -17.30
N ARG A 1090 12.61 -26.23 -17.83
CA ARG A 1090 13.61 -25.33 -18.44
C ARG A 1090 13.21 -23.86 -18.32
N ILE A 1091 14.20 -22.99 -18.51
CA ILE A 1091 14.01 -21.57 -18.85
C ILE A 1091 14.44 -21.39 -20.29
N VAL A 1092 13.58 -20.75 -21.10
CA VAL A 1092 13.91 -20.29 -22.45
C VAL A 1092 14.06 -18.76 -22.42
N VAL A 1093 15.05 -18.20 -23.10
CA VAL A 1093 15.23 -16.74 -23.17
C VAL A 1093 15.20 -16.30 -24.63
N VAL A 1094 14.29 -15.38 -24.95
CA VAL A 1094 13.96 -15.00 -26.33
C VAL A 1094 14.11 -13.49 -26.51
N VAL A 1095 14.97 -13.10 -27.45
CA VAL A 1095 15.21 -11.70 -27.81
C VAL A 1095 14.31 -11.29 -28.98
N ARG A 1096 13.60 -10.15 -28.87
CA ARG A 1096 12.65 -9.62 -29.85
C ARG A 1096 12.96 -8.15 -30.17
N PRO A 1097 12.68 -7.66 -31.39
CA PRO A 1097 13.07 -6.30 -31.81
C PRO A 1097 12.13 -5.19 -31.31
N GLU A 1098 10.88 -5.51 -30.94
CA GLU A 1098 9.82 -4.53 -30.62
C GLU A 1098 8.95 -5.04 -29.46
N HIS A 1099 8.30 -4.13 -28.70
CA HIS A 1099 7.25 -4.49 -27.73
C HIS A 1099 5.99 -4.95 -28.47
N TYR A 1100 5.24 -5.90 -27.89
CA TYR A 1100 4.03 -6.51 -28.47
C TYR A 1100 2.90 -6.60 -27.44
#